data_AF-A0AAV9G3M3-F1
#
_entry.id   AF-A0AAV9G3M3-F1
#
_cell.length_a   1.000
_cell.length_b   1.000
_cell.length_c   1.000
_cell.angle_alpha   90.00
_cell.angle_beta   90.00
_cell.angle_gamma   90.00
#
_symmetry.space_group_name_H-M   'P 1'
#
loop_
_entity.id
_entity.type
_entity.pdbx_description
1 polymer ?
#
loop_
_entity_poly.entity_id
_entity_poly.type
_entity_poly.pdbx_seq_one_letter_code
_entity_poly.pdbx_strand_id
1 'polypeptide(L)'
;MSEKKIKITPLHILSLLLGITGILFISFTAFLPNFSLNTEFLLGGFTLLLISSYPIYKFLEVNTSDKQKSGSIWLAVVVSLVMFFLYQVFTPLAELEESSVSWRFTLLRAGVNKSEKESEEGTIEYTRYNPPPGARQDIQIIGITTTSLEKLQGKWPLPWKYYANIIDIFKNTSNQLMFDIFFVDYKPGQTEEMAQALAKNPQVMFDYPMETSLESKSSILNLEKRIEILRKFKLENVEDPGDAGRTWLKFPQPPIEPVAEKASGLGFANIKKDESGLNRRMPLVAKLMNAGPLRETEYYPSIDLIIACNYLGVDVKRDVEVVMGKYVKIKNIPQKTLTHFDRKTLKMETKDIMNRPNEKREVVIPIDADGQMQINFPGGLYSFRAHEIFEAATEWNEETASQFQNTIFLVAMYYATGAGAAKDTHLSPFGDMSGIEHHAAAINTILNQDFLFELPLWGEFLIIILVGMLAGVVQPRLKTWLAFLFFLAIAFIYSVGTLINFSEFNLVHLYPTVILEQLFIFIGLIGFRILTEEENVKYIRSTFSKFVSKDVVDELLKNPDNLNLGGSKRDITIFFSDIRGFTTMSEKMGPEELVQFLNQYLSEMTEIIIEFKGTIDKYMGDAIMAFWGAPVPLEDHAYYGCAAGLAQMRRLATLKEEWKSLDLPQMDIGIGLNSGPAVVGNMGSSHRMDYTCMGDTINLGSRLEGTNKEYGTHIIISEYTYEKVKDRVIARELDLIKVKGKTQPVRIYELLDLVNEEDLKLLRKPLQAN
;
A
#
# COMPACT_ATOMS: atom_id res chain seq x y z
N MET A 1 -23.59 -23.87 26.27
CA MET A 1 -24.41 -22.74 25.77
C MET A 1 -24.65 -22.95 24.29
N SER A 2 -25.88 -22.76 23.79
CA SER A 2 -26.17 -22.98 22.37
C SER A 2 -25.41 -21.96 21.52
N GLU A 3 -24.71 -22.43 20.48
CA GLU A 3 -24.28 -21.55 19.40
C GLU A 3 -25.52 -20.80 18.90
N LYS A 4 -25.63 -19.52 19.22
CA LYS A 4 -26.52 -18.63 18.47
C LYS A 4 -25.93 -18.58 17.07
N LYS A 5 -26.34 -19.52 16.19
CA LYS A 5 -26.28 -19.31 14.74
C LYS A 5 -26.98 -17.98 14.50
N ILE A 6 -26.19 -16.94 14.24
CA ILE A 6 -26.74 -15.64 13.85
C ILE A 6 -27.57 -15.94 12.59
N LYS A 7 -28.89 -15.86 12.70
CA LYS A 7 -29.78 -16.02 11.56
C LYS A 7 -29.35 -14.97 10.52
N ILE A 8 -29.05 -15.41 9.31
CA ILE A 8 -28.78 -14.51 8.19
C ILE A 8 -29.99 -13.60 8.08
N THR A 9 -29.80 -12.31 8.38
CA THR A 9 -30.85 -11.30 8.30
C THR A 9 -30.91 -10.77 6.87
N PRO A 10 -32.05 -10.23 6.43
CA PRO A 10 -32.11 -9.47 5.17
C PRO A 10 -31.06 -8.37 5.09
N LEU A 11 -30.67 -7.79 6.23
CA LEU A 11 -29.62 -6.78 6.33
C LEU A 11 -28.24 -7.34 5.91
N HIS A 12 -27.86 -8.55 6.32
CA HIS A 12 -26.60 -9.16 5.90
C HIS A 12 -26.56 -9.41 4.38
N ILE A 13 -27.67 -9.88 3.80
CA ILE A 13 -27.79 -10.12 2.36
C ILE A 13 -27.70 -8.79 1.60
N LEU A 14 -28.41 -7.76 2.09
CA LEU A 14 -28.36 -6.42 1.52
C LEU A 14 -26.94 -5.85 1.57
N SER A 15 -26.25 -5.95 2.69
CA SER A 15 -24.85 -5.49 2.79
C SER A 15 -23.92 -6.23 1.86
N LEU A 16 -24.07 -7.55 1.70
CA LEU A 16 -23.26 -8.33 0.76
C LEU A 16 -23.49 -7.86 -0.68
N LEU A 17 -24.75 -7.62 -1.07
CA LEU A 17 -25.11 -7.08 -2.39
C LEU A 17 -24.52 -5.68 -2.61
N LEU A 18 -24.61 -4.80 -1.60
CA LEU A 18 -24.02 -3.46 -1.67
C LEU A 18 -22.49 -3.52 -1.82
N GLY A 19 -21.81 -4.41 -1.09
CA GLY A 19 -20.36 -4.57 -1.21
C GLY A 19 -19.93 -5.14 -2.55
N ILE A 20 -20.61 -6.17 -3.06
CA ILE A 20 -20.35 -6.71 -4.41
C ILE A 20 -20.57 -5.62 -5.46
N THR A 21 -21.65 -4.84 -5.34
CA THR A 21 -21.91 -3.71 -6.25
C THR A 21 -20.80 -2.67 -6.16
N GLY A 22 -20.32 -2.35 -4.95
CA GLY A 22 -19.20 -1.43 -4.74
C GLY A 22 -17.92 -1.89 -5.41
N ILE A 23 -17.56 -3.18 -5.24
CA ILE A 23 -16.40 -3.80 -5.89
C ILE A 23 -16.55 -3.77 -7.41
N LEU A 24 -17.73 -4.09 -7.94
CA LEU A 24 -17.99 -4.09 -9.37
C LEU A 24 -17.87 -2.68 -9.96
N PHE A 25 -18.38 -1.65 -9.28
CA PHE A 25 -18.27 -0.27 -9.73
C PHE A 25 -16.81 0.18 -9.79
N ILE A 26 -16.02 -0.07 -8.74
CA ILE A 26 -14.58 0.25 -8.74
C ILE A 26 -13.86 -0.55 -9.84
N SER A 27 -14.14 -1.85 -9.98
CA SER A 27 -13.52 -2.68 -11.02
C SER A 27 -13.87 -2.19 -12.42
N PHE A 28 -15.13 -1.79 -12.64
CA PHE A 28 -15.60 -1.27 -13.93
C PHE A 28 -14.79 -0.05 -14.38
N THR A 29 -14.44 0.85 -13.45
CA THR A 29 -13.60 2.02 -13.75
C THR A 29 -12.22 1.65 -14.26
N ALA A 30 -11.63 0.56 -13.76
CA ALA A 30 -10.32 0.08 -14.17
C ALA A 30 -10.33 -0.51 -15.59
N PHE A 31 -11.38 -1.25 -15.94
CA PHE A 31 -11.51 -1.92 -17.24
C PHE A 31 -12.12 -1.02 -18.34
N LEU A 32 -12.84 0.04 -17.96
CA LEU A 32 -13.51 0.97 -18.87
C LEU A 32 -13.24 2.44 -18.47
N PRO A 33 -11.99 2.91 -18.56
CA PRO A 33 -11.58 4.23 -18.05
C PRO A 33 -12.23 5.42 -18.76
N ASN A 34 -12.67 5.24 -20.01
CA ASN A 34 -13.25 6.30 -20.83
C ASN A 34 -14.78 6.39 -20.71
N PHE A 35 -15.38 5.73 -19.72
CA PHE A 35 -16.82 5.81 -19.50
C PHE A 35 -17.23 7.18 -18.94
N SER A 36 -18.35 7.75 -19.40
CA SER A 36 -18.72 9.13 -19.07
C SER A 36 -19.05 9.35 -17.58
N LEU A 37 -19.45 8.29 -16.86
CA LEU A 37 -19.78 8.33 -15.43
C LEU A 37 -18.69 7.70 -14.56
N ASN A 38 -17.44 7.72 -15.03
CA ASN A 38 -16.35 6.99 -14.36
C ASN A 38 -16.14 7.48 -12.91
N THR A 39 -16.11 8.80 -12.71
CA THR A 39 -15.95 9.43 -11.39
C THR A 39 -17.10 9.09 -10.45
N GLU A 40 -18.35 9.10 -10.94
CA GLU A 40 -19.55 8.75 -10.18
C GLU A 40 -19.55 7.28 -9.78
N PHE A 41 -19.14 6.38 -10.69
CA PHE A 41 -19.01 4.95 -10.40
C PHE A 41 -17.91 4.71 -9.37
N LEU A 42 -16.77 5.39 -9.49
CA LEU A 42 -15.67 5.27 -8.54
C LEU A 42 -16.08 5.72 -7.13
N LEU A 43 -16.72 6.88 -7.00
CA LEU A 43 -17.17 7.45 -5.72
C LEU A 43 -18.32 6.66 -5.10
N GLY A 44 -19.30 6.26 -5.93
CA GLY A 44 -20.41 5.40 -5.53
C GLY A 44 -19.90 4.04 -5.07
N GLY A 45 -18.96 3.45 -5.81
CA GLY A 45 -18.35 2.17 -5.49
C GLY A 45 -17.61 2.19 -4.15
N PHE A 46 -16.79 3.22 -3.93
CA PHE A 46 -16.10 3.45 -2.65
C PHE A 46 -17.06 3.61 -1.47
N THR A 47 -18.12 4.42 -1.65
CA THR A 47 -19.11 4.66 -0.59
C THR A 47 -19.85 3.37 -0.22
N LEU A 48 -20.28 2.59 -1.22
CA LEU A 48 -20.91 1.29 -1.03
C LEU A 48 -19.98 0.29 -0.33
N LEU A 49 -18.70 0.26 -0.73
CA LEU A 49 -17.68 -0.57 -0.10
C LEU A 49 -17.54 -0.23 1.38
N LEU A 50 -17.40 1.04 1.75
CA LEU A 50 -17.25 1.45 3.15
C LEU A 50 -18.47 1.09 4.01
N ILE A 51 -19.68 1.39 3.54
CA ILE A 51 -20.92 1.12 4.30
C ILE A 51 -21.13 -0.38 4.50
N SER A 52 -20.76 -1.20 3.51
CA SER A 52 -20.95 -2.65 3.55
C SER A 52 -19.81 -3.41 4.23
N SER A 53 -18.63 -2.80 4.42
CA SER A 53 -17.42 -3.48 4.87
C SER A 53 -17.55 -4.17 6.23
N TYR A 54 -18.09 -3.47 7.24
CA TYR A 54 -18.26 -4.03 8.58
C TYR A 54 -19.33 -5.14 8.63
N PRO A 55 -20.54 -4.95 8.05
CA PRO A 55 -21.53 -6.03 7.96
C PRO A 55 -21.02 -7.27 7.22
N ILE A 56 -20.27 -7.11 6.12
CA ILE A 56 -19.68 -8.22 5.37
C ILE A 56 -18.64 -8.95 6.23
N TYR A 57 -17.79 -8.21 6.93
CA TYR A 57 -16.86 -8.80 7.90
C TYR A 57 -17.61 -9.64 8.95
N LYS A 58 -18.65 -9.09 9.58
CA LYS A 58 -19.47 -9.83 10.56
C LYS A 58 -20.14 -11.07 9.97
N PHE A 59 -20.58 -10.99 8.71
CA PHE A 59 -21.12 -12.13 8.00
C PHE A 59 -20.06 -13.23 7.76
N LEU A 60 -18.86 -12.87 7.32
CA LEU A 60 -17.73 -13.78 7.13
C LEU A 60 -17.30 -14.40 8.47
N GLU A 61 -17.29 -13.61 9.55
CA GLU A 61 -16.96 -14.06 10.90
C GLU A 61 -17.87 -15.19 11.39
N VAL A 62 -19.14 -15.19 11.00
CA VAL A 62 -20.13 -16.20 11.41
C VAL A 62 -20.08 -17.46 10.55
N ASN A 63 -19.77 -17.31 9.26
CA ASN A 63 -19.92 -18.38 8.27
C ASN A 63 -18.60 -19.07 7.90
N THR A 64 -17.48 -18.67 8.50
CA THR A 64 -16.17 -19.29 8.23
C THR A 64 -15.61 -19.93 9.49
N SER A 65 -14.96 -21.09 9.31
CA SER A 65 -14.33 -21.84 10.42
C SER A 65 -13.10 -21.12 10.99
N ASP A 66 -12.47 -20.27 10.18
CA ASP A 66 -11.28 -19.51 10.54
C ASP A 66 -11.53 -18.01 10.34
N LYS A 67 -12.06 -17.39 11.40
CA LYS A 67 -12.40 -15.96 11.46
C LYS A 67 -11.22 -15.07 11.11
N GLN A 68 -10.01 -15.49 11.51
CA GLN A 68 -8.82 -14.70 11.32
C GLN A 68 -8.41 -14.66 9.85
N LYS A 69 -8.45 -15.82 9.16
CA LYS A 69 -8.13 -15.90 7.73
C LYS A 69 -9.13 -15.15 6.85
N SER A 70 -10.44 -15.35 7.09
CA SER A 70 -11.47 -14.71 6.26
C SER A 70 -11.51 -13.19 6.44
N GLY A 71 -11.36 -12.71 7.69
CA GLY A 71 -11.27 -11.28 7.98
C GLY A 71 -10.02 -10.63 7.35
N SER A 72 -8.89 -11.33 7.36
CA SER A 72 -7.64 -10.82 6.78
C SER A 72 -7.68 -10.67 5.26
N ILE A 73 -8.26 -11.66 4.56
CA ILE A 73 -8.42 -11.59 3.10
C ILE A 73 -9.39 -10.47 2.74
N TRP A 74 -10.49 -10.33 3.47
CA TRP A 74 -11.45 -9.26 3.26
C TRP A 74 -10.82 -7.87 3.47
N LEU A 75 -10.06 -7.71 4.56
CA LEU A 75 -9.33 -6.47 4.83
C LEU A 75 -8.37 -6.12 3.69
N ALA A 76 -7.60 -7.09 3.20
CA ALA A 76 -6.69 -6.87 2.09
C ALA A 76 -7.44 -6.38 0.84
N VAL A 77 -8.54 -7.04 0.45
CA VAL A 77 -9.35 -6.62 -0.71
C VAL A 77 -9.90 -5.20 -0.53
N VAL A 78 -10.42 -4.87 0.65
CA VAL A 78 -10.94 -3.53 0.93
C VAL A 78 -9.83 -2.49 0.83
N VAL A 79 -8.67 -2.72 1.46
CA VAL A 79 -7.53 -1.78 1.39
C VAL A 79 -7.05 -1.62 -0.05
N SER A 80 -6.90 -2.70 -0.82
CA SER A 80 -6.53 -2.65 -2.24
C SER A 80 -7.47 -1.75 -3.06
N LEU A 81 -8.79 -1.94 -2.90
CA LEU A 81 -9.79 -1.15 -3.62
C LEU A 81 -9.80 0.32 -3.19
N VAL A 82 -9.59 0.59 -1.90
CA VAL A 82 -9.46 1.95 -1.37
C VAL A 82 -8.19 2.61 -1.92
N MET A 83 -7.06 1.91 -1.97
CA MET A 83 -5.81 2.44 -2.53
C MET A 83 -5.93 2.74 -4.02
N PHE A 84 -6.61 1.88 -4.79
CA PHE A 84 -6.92 2.15 -6.19
C PHE A 84 -7.82 3.37 -6.35
N PHE A 85 -8.88 3.51 -5.52
CA PHE A 85 -9.72 4.71 -5.49
C PHE A 85 -8.89 5.97 -5.20
N LEU A 86 -8.03 5.93 -4.18
CA LEU A 86 -7.18 7.06 -3.81
C LEU A 86 -6.22 7.42 -4.93
N TYR A 87 -5.60 6.46 -5.60
CA TYR A 87 -4.72 6.73 -6.73
C TYR A 87 -5.42 7.51 -7.85
N GLN A 88 -6.71 7.21 -8.11
CA GLN A 88 -7.46 7.87 -9.18
C GLN A 88 -7.98 9.27 -8.83
N VAL A 89 -8.17 9.60 -7.54
CA VAL A 89 -8.86 10.84 -7.11
C VAL A 89 -7.99 11.75 -6.25
N PHE A 90 -6.99 11.20 -5.57
CA PHE A 90 -6.16 11.93 -4.61
C PHE A 90 -4.86 12.41 -5.26
N THR A 91 -4.84 13.67 -5.70
CA THR A 91 -3.72 14.31 -6.41
C THR A 91 -2.34 14.08 -5.76
N PRO A 92 -2.16 14.19 -4.42
CA PRO A 92 -0.84 13.96 -3.82
C PRO A 92 -0.27 12.55 -4.05
N LEU A 93 -1.14 11.53 -4.18
CA LEU A 93 -0.70 10.17 -4.48
C LEU A 93 -0.30 10.04 -5.95
N ALA A 94 -1.01 10.69 -6.87
CA ALA A 94 -0.63 10.77 -8.29
C ALA A 94 0.71 11.51 -8.47
N GLU A 95 0.90 12.64 -7.80
CA GLU A 95 2.18 13.38 -7.82
C GLU A 95 3.35 12.55 -7.26
N LEU A 96 3.09 11.71 -6.26
CA LEU A 96 4.08 10.80 -5.71
C LEU A 96 4.47 9.70 -6.71
N GLU A 97 3.50 9.16 -7.45
CA GLU A 97 3.77 8.22 -8.55
C GLU A 97 4.64 8.87 -9.62
N GLU A 98 4.32 10.09 -10.04
CA GLU A 98 5.09 10.81 -11.05
C GLU A 98 6.51 11.14 -10.59
N SER A 99 6.65 11.59 -9.34
CA SER A 99 7.96 11.81 -8.71
C SER A 99 8.78 10.52 -8.66
N SER A 100 8.11 9.38 -8.48
CA SER A 100 8.78 8.07 -8.45
C SER A 100 9.40 7.70 -9.80
N VAL A 101 8.81 8.14 -10.92
CA VAL A 101 9.38 7.93 -12.25
C VAL A 101 10.65 8.75 -12.42
N SER A 102 10.67 10.02 -11.96
CA SER A 102 11.88 10.86 -11.97
C SER A 102 13.01 10.26 -11.13
N TRP A 103 12.67 9.62 -10.01
CA TRP A 103 13.63 8.87 -9.21
C TRP A 103 14.24 7.68 -9.97
N ARG A 104 13.45 6.95 -10.78
CA ARG A 104 13.97 5.85 -11.63
C ARG A 104 14.99 6.37 -12.65
N PHE A 105 14.71 7.50 -13.30
CA PHE A 105 15.66 8.17 -14.19
C PHE A 105 16.95 8.56 -13.47
N THR A 106 16.84 9.23 -12.34
CA THR A 106 18.01 9.66 -11.56
C THR A 106 18.85 8.47 -11.11
N LEU A 107 18.22 7.42 -10.60
CA LEU A 107 18.95 6.24 -10.10
C LEU A 107 19.67 5.47 -11.21
N LEU A 108 19.03 5.32 -12.37
CA LEU A 108 19.52 4.44 -13.44
C LEU A 108 20.34 5.17 -14.50
N ARG A 109 20.22 6.50 -14.60
CA ARG A 109 20.76 7.29 -15.72
C ARG A 109 21.43 8.60 -15.32
N ALA A 110 21.57 8.90 -14.03
CA ALA A 110 22.37 10.05 -13.59
C ALA A 110 23.86 9.80 -13.90
N GLY A 111 24.31 10.25 -15.06
CA GLY A 111 25.69 10.03 -15.48
C GLY A 111 26.09 10.90 -16.67
N VAL A 112 26.30 12.19 -16.42
CA VAL A 112 27.11 13.04 -17.31
C VAL A 112 28.29 13.59 -16.51
N ASN A 113 29.50 13.13 -16.81
CA ASN A 113 30.71 13.68 -16.22
C ASN A 113 31.28 14.72 -17.19
N LYS A 114 30.84 15.98 -17.07
CA LYS A 114 31.55 17.12 -17.67
C LYS A 114 32.60 17.58 -16.66
N SER A 115 33.87 17.29 -16.90
CA SER A 115 34.97 17.85 -16.11
C SER A 115 35.54 19.05 -16.85
N GLU A 116 35.51 20.22 -16.22
CA GLU A 116 36.15 21.44 -16.69
C GLU A 116 37.51 21.57 -15.99
N LYS A 117 38.57 21.87 -16.73
CA LYS A 117 39.88 22.21 -16.19
C LYS A 117 40.21 23.63 -16.62
N GLU A 118 40.61 24.46 -15.67
CA GLU A 118 41.00 25.84 -15.94
C GLU A 118 42.48 25.87 -16.35
N SER A 119 42.80 26.56 -17.44
CA SER A 119 44.18 26.78 -17.88
C SER A 119 44.88 27.79 -16.96
N GLU A 120 46.21 27.85 -17.02
CA GLU A 120 47.00 28.84 -16.27
C GLU A 120 46.73 30.29 -16.72
N GLU A 121 46.09 30.50 -17.88
CA GLU A 121 45.67 31.81 -18.40
C GLU A 121 44.21 32.18 -18.03
N GLY A 122 43.52 31.35 -17.24
CA GLY A 122 42.12 31.59 -16.83
C GLY A 122 41.09 31.22 -17.91
N THR A 123 41.50 30.52 -18.97
CA THR A 123 40.62 29.96 -19.99
C THR A 123 40.29 28.51 -19.67
N ILE A 124 39.02 28.09 -19.75
CA ILE A 124 38.63 26.69 -19.53
C ILE A 124 39.20 25.85 -20.69
N GLU A 125 40.26 25.08 -20.44
CA GLU A 125 40.82 24.14 -21.42
C GLU A 125 40.58 22.69 -20.97
N TYR A 126 40.06 21.90 -21.89
CA TYR A 126 39.68 20.48 -21.77
C TYR A 126 38.37 20.22 -21.03
N THR A 127 37.27 20.21 -21.79
CA THR A 127 36.04 19.53 -21.42
C THR A 127 36.16 18.05 -21.78
N ARG A 128 36.37 17.16 -20.79
CA ARG A 128 36.14 15.74 -21.05
C ARG A 128 34.63 15.53 -21.13
N TYR A 129 34.11 15.49 -22.36
CA TYR A 129 32.71 15.17 -22.61
C TYR A 129 32.53 13.65 -22.63
N ASN A 130 31.83 13.12 -21.65
CA ASN A 130 31.42 11.72 -21.62
C ASN A 130 29.88 11.64 -21.63
N PRO A 131 29.27 11.51 -22.81
CA PRO A 131 27.82 11.43 -22.95
C PRO A 131 27.29 10.17 -22.26
N PRO A 132 26.06 10.20 -21.75
CA PRO A 132 25.43 9.00 -21.22
C PRO A 132 25.24 7.97 -22.35
N PRO A 133 25.28 6.65 -22.07
CA PRO A 133 25.27 5.62 -23.11
C PRO A 133 24.09 5.68 -24.10
N GLY A 134 22.93 6.20 -23.66
CA GLY A 134 21.74 6.35 -24.49
C GLY A 134 21.65 7.66 -25.28
N ALA A 135 22.61 8.59 -25.14
CA ALA A 135 22.61 9.85 -25.88
C ALA A 135 23.33 9.72 -27.23
N ARG A 136 22.58 9.99 -28.29
CA ARG A 136 23.07 10.01 -29.67
C ARG A 136 24.12 11.10 -29.90
N GLN A 137 25.21 10.74 -30.58
CA GLN A 137 26.32 11.65 -30.89
C GLN A 137 26.09 12.50 -32.14
N ASP A 138 25.14 12.08 -32.97
CA ASP A 138 24.68 12.78 -34.16
C ASP A 138 23.53 13.75 -33.87
N ILE A 139 23.21 14.00 -32.60
CA ILE A 139 22.37 15.12 -32.14
C ILE A 139 23.29 16.08 -31.39
N GLN A 140 23.44 17.30 -31.90
CA GLN A 140 24.33 18.31 -31.35
C GLN A 140 23.62 19.66 -31.26
N ILE A 141 24.04 20.48 -30.32
CA ILE A 141 23.46 21.80 -30.07
C ILE A 141 24.47 22.87 -30.50
N ILE A 142 24.02 23.88 -31.25
CA ILE A 142 24.77 25.12 -31.45
C ILE A 142 24.13 26.16 -30.55
N GLY A 143 24.71 26.33 -29.38
CA GLY A 143 24.15 27.12 -28.29
C GLY A 143 24.51 28.60 -28.41
N ILE A 144 23.51 29.45 -28.21
CA ILE A 144 23.70 30.87 -27.93
C ILE A 144 23.85 31.01 -26.42
N THR A 145 25.07 31.24 -25.95
CA THR A 145 25.40 31.39 -24.53
C THR A 145 25.82 32.82 -24.20
N THR A 146 26.03 33.10 -22.90
CA THR A 146 26.63 34.38 -22.46
C THR A 146 27.94 34.66 -23.18
N THR A 147 28.82 33.66 -23.29
CA THR A 147 30.13 33.77 -23.95
C THR A 147 29.97 34.12 -25.43
N SER A 148 29.03 33.49 -26.11
CA SER A 148 28.73 33.83 -27.51
C SER A 148 28.24 35.27 -27.68
N LEU A 149 27.37 35.76 -26.79
CA LEU A 149 26.89 37.15 -26.84
C LEU A 149 28.02 38.17 -26.61
N GLU A 150 28.91 37.89 -25.65
CA GLU A 150 30.08 38.72 -25.35
C GLU A 150 31.06 38.77 -26.52
N LYS A 151 31.44 37.61 -27.07
CA LYS A 151 32.39 37.53 -28.19
C LYS A 151 31.85 38.14 -29.48
N LEU A 152 30.55 38.01 -29.75
CA LEU A 152 29.90 38.60 -30.93
C LEU A 152 29.59 40.09 -30.77
N GLN A 153 29.90 40.69 -29.60
CA GLN A 153 29.52 42.07 -29.24
C GLN A 153 28.03 42.35 -29.49
N GLY A 154 27.20 41.32 -29.36
CA GLY A 154 25.80 41.31 -29.78
C GLY A 154 24.86 41.39 -28.58
N LYS A 155 23.71 42.04 -28.77
CA LYS A 155 22.56 41.88 -27.86
C LYS A 155 21.61 40.85 -28.44
N TRP A 156 20.90 40.13 -27.57
CA TRP A 156 19.78 39.29 -28.00
C TRP A 156 18.61 40.18 -28.48
N PRO A 157 17.93 39.82 -29.58
CA PRO A 157 18.23 38.75 -30.54
C PRO A 157 19.42 39.06 -31.46
N LEU A 158 20.23 38.05 -31.78
CA LEU A 158 21.40 38.21 -32.65
C LEU A 158 21.01 38.65 -34.09
N PRO A 159 21.87 39.43 -34.77
CA PRO A 159 21.75 39.73 -36.19
C PRO A 159 21.64 38.47 -37.06
N TRP A 160 20.73 38.47 -38.03
CA TRP A 160 20.43 37.26 -38.82
C TRP A 160 21.58 36.81 -39.73
N LYS A 161 22.54 37.68 -40.03
CA LYS A 161 23.77 37.33 -40.76
C LYS A 161 24.52 36.15 -40.14
N TYR A 162 24.47 35.98 -38.81
CA TYR A 162 25.15 34.87 -38.15
C TYR A 162 24.46 33.53 -38.46
N TYR A 163 23.13 33.50 -38.46
CA TYR A 163 22.35 32.32 -38.86
C TYR A 163 22.50 32.04 -40.36
N ALA A 164 22.46 33.07 -41.20
CA ALA A 164 22.67 32.95 -42.65
C ALA A 164 24.06 32.39 -42.99
N ASN A 165 25.11 32.79 -42.25
CA ASN A 165 26.45 32.25 -42.44
C ASN A 165 26.53 30.77 -42.08
N ILE A 166 25.94 30.36 -40.94
CA ILE A 166 25.86 28.94 -40.58
C ILE A 166 25.13 28.14 -41.68
N ILE A 167 24.01 28.66 -42.19
CA ILE A 167 23.27 28.01 -43.27
C ILE A 167 24.13 27.82 -44.52
N ASP A 168 24.91 28.84 -44.93
CA ASP A 168 25.78 28.76 -46.11
C ASP A 168 26.97 27.81 -45.89
N ILE A 169 27.55 27.76 -44.69
CA ILE A 169 28.63 26.83 -44.32
C ILE A 169 28.19 25.36 -44.48
N PHE A 170 26.94 25.05 -44.13
CA PHE A 170 26.42 23.68 -44.17
C PHE A 170 25.78 23.28 -45.51
N LYS A 171 25.70 24.18 -46.50
CA LYS A 171 24.91 23.98 -47.74
C LYS A 171 25.28 22.73 -48.57
N ASN A 172 26.54 22.30 -48.51
CA ASN A 172 27.07 21.16 -49.25
C ASN A 172 27.17 19.87 -48.41
N THR A 173 26.64 19.88 -47.18
CA THR A 173 26.72 18.75 -46.25
C THR A 173 25.41 17.96 -46.21
N SER A 174 25.42 16.80 -45.55
CA SER A 174 24.21 16.04 -45.25
C SER A 174 23.65 16.33 -43.84
N ASN A 175 24.06 17.45 -43.23
CA ASN A 175 23.69 17.80 -41.86
C ASN A 175 22.43 18.67 -41.85
N GLN A 176 21.54 18.37 -40.92
CA GLN A 176 20.31 19.11 -40.74
C GLN A 176 20.51 20.26 -39.77
N LEU A 177 19.98 21.42 -40.12
CA LEU A 177 19.94 22.59 -39.24
C LEU A 177 18.49 22.82 -38.83
N MET A 178 18.21 22.78 -37.54
CA MET A 178 16.96 23.32 -36.99
C MET A 178 17.26 24.54 -36.13
N PHE A 179 16.53 25.61 -36.37
CA PHE A 179 16.59 26.83 -35.55
C PHE A 179 15.38 26.89 -34.63
N ASP A 180 15.63 26.90 -33.32
CA ASP A 180 14.67 27.20 -32.25
C ASP A 180 14.62 28.72 -32.04
N ILE A 181 14.21 29.39 -33.12
CA ILE A 181 14.17 30.84 -33.28
C ILE A 181 13.07 31.10 -34.31
N PHE A 182 12.01 31.79 -33.92
CA PHE A 182 10.79 31.81 -34.72
C PHE A 182 10.81 32.69 -35.99
N PHE A 183 11.77 33.62 -36.12
CA PHE A 183 11.86 34.55 -37.27
C PHE A 183 10.51 35.19 -37.67
N VAL A 184 9.73 35.68 -36.68
CA VAL A 184 8.36 36.19 -36.88
C VAL A 184 8.30 37.66 -37.31
N ASP A 185 9.38 38.40 -37.12
CA ASP A 185 9.49 39.84 -37.40
C ASP A 185 10.21 40.11 -38.72
N TYR A 186 9.69 41.02 -39.54
CA TYR A 186 10.39 41.47 -40.75
C TYR A 186 11.54 42.42 -40.39
N LYS A 187 12.74 42.11 -40.88
CA LYS A 187 13.93 42.97 -40.74
C LYS A 187 14.51 43.29 -42.11
N PRO A 188 14.39 44.54 -42.61
CA PRO A 188 14.92 44.93 -43.92
C PRO A 188 16.43 44.60 -44.05
N GLY A 189 16.84 44.05 -45.20
CA GLY A 189 18.22 43.64 -45.51
C GLY A 189 18.59 42.27 -44.94
N GLN A 190 18.26 42.03 -43.66
CA GLN A 190 18.49 40.75 -42.99
C GLN A 190 17.57 39.63 -43.51
N THR A 191 16.34 39.98 -43.87
CA THR A 191 15.36 39.04 -44.40
C THR A 191 15.80 38.48 -45.75
N GLU A 192 16.28 39.36 -46.63
CA GLU A 192 16.74 38.99 -47.96
C GLU A 192 18.01 38.14 -47.90
N GLU A 193 18.95 38.48 -47.01
CA GLU A 193 20.17 37.70 -46.75
C GLU A 193 19.84 36.27 -46.27
N MET A 194 18.98 36.14 -45.26
CA MET A 194 18.53 34.84 -44.74
C MET A 194 17.83 34.02 -45.83
N ALA A 195 16.94 34.64 -46.61
CA ALA A 195 16.23 33.96 -47.68
C ALA A 195 17.18 33.52 -48.82
N GLN A 196 18.27 34.23 -49.09
CA GLN A 196 19.28 33.81 -50.07
C GLN A 196 20.09 32.61 -49.57
N ALA A 197 20.46 32.58 -48.29
CA ALA A 197 21.15 31.43 -47.70
C ALA A 197 20.26 30.17 -47.73
N LEU A 198 18.99 30.30 -47.33
CA LEU A 198 18.01 29.20 -47.35
C LEU A 198 17.79 28.62 -48.75
N ALA A 199 17.77 29.46 -49.79
CA ALA A 199 17.58 28.99 -51.15
C ALA A 199 18.72 28.04 -51.64
N LYS A 200 19.88 28.08 -50.99
CA LYS A 200 21.04 27.23 -51.31
C LYS A 200 21.14 25.98 -50.43
N ASN A 201 20.41 25.91 -49.32
CA ASN A 201 20.52 24.82 -48.36
C ASN A 201 19.14 24.20 -48.08
N PRO A 202 18.84 23.00 -48.63
CA PRO A 202 17.53 22.35 -48.49
C PRO A 202 17.38 21.58 -47.17
N GLN A 203 18.30 21.70 -46.21
CA GLN A 203 18.29 20.93 -44.95
C GLN A 203 18.03 21.80 -43.73
N VAL A 204 17.36 22.94 -43.93
CA VAL A 204 17.07 23.91 -42.88
C VAL A 204 15.59 23.92 -42.50
N MET A 205 15.34 23.65 -41.23
CA MET A 205 14.01 23.61 -40.62
C MET A 205 13.87 24.71 -39.58
N PHE A 206 12.64 25.15 -39.38
CA PHE A 206 12.31 26.14 -38.36
C PHE A 206 11.14 25.66 -37.54
N ASP A 207 11.14 26.03 -36.29
CA ASP A 207 9.96 25.92 -35.47
C ASP A 207 9.07 27.16 -35.53
N TYR A 208 7.90 27.05 -34.91
CA TYR A 208 7.00 28.17 -34.69
C TYR A 208 6.18 27.97 -33.42
N PRO A 209 5.79 29.05 -32.74
CA PRO A 209 4.89 28.97 -31.61
C PRO A 209 3.44 28.88 -32.09
N MET A 210 2.63 28.17 -31.32
CA MET A 210 1.19 28.21 -31.37
C MET A 210 0.65 28.94 -30.14
N GLU A 211 -0.23 29.89 -30.40
CA GLU A 211 -0.86 30.72 -29.38
C GLU A 211 -2.00 29.95 -28.71
N THR A 212 -2.12 30.14 -27.39
CA THR A 212 -3.20 29.58 -26.56
C THR A 212 -4.35 30.58 -26.34
N SER A 213 -4.15 31.84 -26.73
CA SER A 213 -5.15 32.92 -26.70
C SER A 213 -5.48 33.38 -28.12
N LEU A 214 -6.51 34.21 -28.30
CA LEU A 214 -6.84 34.83 -29.60
C LEU A 214 -6.47 36.33 -29.68
N GLU A 215 -6.00 36.92 -28.58
CA GLU A 215 -5.79 38.36 -28.44
C GLU A 215 -4.64 38.87 -29.33
N SER A 216 -3.60 38.05 -29.50
CA SER A 216 -2.42 38.35 -30.32
C SER A 216 -2.64 38.16 -31.82
N LYS A 217 -3.77 37.57 -32.25
CA LYS A 217 -3.96 37.16 -33.65
C LYS A 217 -3.93 38.31 -34.64
N SER A 218 -4.52 39.47 -34.29
CA SER A 218 -4.64 40.62 -35.19
C SER A 218 -3.35 41.45 -35.32
N SER A 219 -2.37 41.26 -34.44
CA SER A 219 -1.09 41.99 -34.49
C SER A 219 -0.04 41.31 -35.38
N ILE A 220 -0.31 40.09 -35.86
CA ILE A 220 0.65 39.32 -36.66
C ILE A 220 0.53 39.72 -38.13
N LEU A 221 1.63 40.25 -38.66
CA LEU A 221 1.74 40.66 -40.06
C LEU A 221 1.50 39.47 -41.02
N ASN A 222 0.63 39.66 -42.02
CA ASN A 222 0.37 38.70 -43.11
C ASN A 222 0.04 37.27 -42.65
N LEU A 223 -0.60 37.11 -41.49
CA LEU A 223 -0.88 35.81 -40.87
C LEU A 223 -1.59 34.83 -41.81
N GLU A 224 -2.57 35.28 -42.61
CA GLU A 224 -3.30 34.41 -43.55
C GLU A 224 -2.38 33.73 -44.56
N LYS A 225 -1.47 34.50 -45.18
CA LYS A 225 -0.49 33.98 -46.13
C LYS A 225 0.50 33.03 -45.45
N ARG A 226 0.93 33.36 -44.22
CA ARG A 226 1.81 32.48 -43.42
C ARG A 226 1.14 31.15 -43.09
N ILE A 227 -0.15 31.16 -42.76
CA ILE A 227 -0.95 29.95 -42.53
C ILE A 227 -1.09 29.13 -43.82
N GLU A 228 -1.29 29.78 -44.98
CA GLU A 228 -1.33 29.09 -46.27
C GLU A 228 -0.02 28.35 -46.56
N ILE A 229 1.13 28.97 -46.28
CA ILE A 229 2.44 28.33 -46.37
C ILE A 229 2.52 27.15 -45.38
N LEU A 230 2.09 27.35 -44.12
CA LEU A 230 2.14 26.32 -43.09
C LEU A 230 1.31 25.07 -43.46
N ARG A 231 0.16 25.22 -44.13
CA ARG A 231 -0.66 24.09 -44.59
C ARG A 231 0.08 23.14 -45.54
N LYS A 232 1.20 23.56 -46.13
CA LYS A 232 2.10 22.67 -46.89
C LYS A 232 2.79 21.63 -46.01
N PHE A 233 2.80 21.81 -44.68
CA PHE A 233 3.45 20.94 -43.70
C PHE A 233 2.47 20.25 -42.74
N LYS A 234 1.15 20.46 -42.90
CA LYS A 234 0.13 19.80 -42.06
C LYS A 234 0.12 18.28 -42.25
N LEU A 235 -0.31 17.54 -41.23
CA LEU A 235 -0.50 16.10 -41.32
C LEU A 235 -1.78 15.80 -42.12
N GLU A 236 -1.70 14.82 -43.03
CA GLU A 236 -2.83 14.46 -43.92
C GLU A 236 -3.48 13.12 -43.54
N ASN A 237 -2.69 12.17 -43.03
CA ASN A 237 -3.17 10.85 -42.65
C ASN A 237 -3.37 10.75 -41.12
N VAL A 238 -4.43 11.38 -40.63
CA VAL A 238 -4.78 11.42 -39.20
C VAL A 238 -6.17 10.81 -38.97
N GLU A 239 -6.23 9.79 -38.12
CA GLU A 239 -7.47 9.24 -37.58
C GLU A 239 -7.67 9.73 -36.14
N ASP A 240 -8.88 10.22 -35.84
CA ASP A 240 -9.28 10.62 -34.50
C ASP A 240 -10.61 9.95 -34.11
N PRO A 241 -10.58 8.64 -33.80
CA PRO A 241 -11.79 7.85 -33.58
C PRO A 241 -12.52 8.32 -32.33
N GLY A 242 -13.77 8.74 -32.50
CA GLY A 242 -14.60 9.25 -31.40
C GLY A 242 -14.17 10.62 -30.87
N ASP A 243 -13.42 11.40 -31.66
CA ASP A 243 -12.92 12.73 -31.27
C ASP A 243 -12.07 12.69 -29.99
N ALA A 244 -11.29 11.61 -29.82
CA ALA A 244 -10.47 11.35 -28.64
C ALA A 244 -9.36 12.40 -28.46
N GLY A 245 -8.85 12.97 -29.55
CA GLY A 245 -7.82 14.00 -29.55
C GLY A 245 -8.27 15.29 -28.87
N ARG A 246 -7.47 15.82 -27.95
CA ARG A 246 -7.76 17.07 -27.23
C ARG A 246 -7.09 18.26 -27.93
N THR A 247 -7.84 19.36 -28.05
CA THR A 247 -7.31 20.64 -28.51
C THR A 247 -6.90 21.48 -27.30
N TRP A 248 -5.65 21.92 -27.26
CA TRP A 248 -5.13 22.80 -26.20
C TRP A 248 -4.43 24.07 -26.75
N LEU A 249 -4.40 24.20 -28.07
CA LEU A 249 -3.85 25.33 -28.82
C LEU A 249 -4.98 26.03 -29.59
N LYS A 250 -4.78 27.31 -29.96
CA LYS A 250 -5.78 28.11 -30.67
C LYS A 250 -5.38 28.42 -32.11
N PHE A 251 -4.18 28.92 -32.35
CA PHE A 251 -3.72 29.22 -33.71
C PHE A 251 -2.19 29.28 -33.82
N PRO A 252 -1.58 29.05 -35.00
CA PRO A 252 -0.14 29.10 -35.19
C PRO A 252 0.37 30.51 -35.53
N GLN A 253 1.63 30.81 -35.19
CA GLN A 253 2.36 32.01 -35.63
C GLN A 253 3.63 31.61 -36.41
N PRO A 254 3.50 31.25 -37.71
CA PRO A 254 4.64 30.81 -38.50
C PRO A 254 5.68 31.93 -38.75
N PRO A 255 6.91 31.57 -39.16
CA PRO A 255 7.92 32.54 -39.56
C PRO A 255 7.43 33.45 -40.71
N ILE A 256 8.13 34.55 -40.92
CA ILE A 256 7.86 35.43 -42.06
C ILE A 256 7.97 34.67 -43.39
N GLU A 257 7.20 35.10 -44.38
CA GLU A 257 7.03 34.37 -45.65
C GLU A 257 8.36 34.02 -46.35
N PRO A 258 9.37 34.92 -46.45
CA PRO A 258 10.64 34.59 -47.10
C PRO A 258 11.45 33.47 -46.43
N VAL A 259 11.24 33.24 -45.13
CA VAL A 259 11.84 32.15 -44.37
C VAL A 259 10.98 30.90 -44.52
N ALA A 260 9.68 31.02 -44.24
CA ALA A 260 8.72 29.91 -44.26
C ALA A 260 8.59 29.24 -45.64
N GLU A 261 8.65 30.00 -46.74
CA GLU A 261 8.54 29.47 -48.10
C GLU A 261 9.75 28.63 -48.53
N LYS A 262 10.92 28.86 -47.92
CA LYS A 262 12.19 28.21 -48.26
C LYS A 262 12.65 27.18 -47.24
N ALA A 263 11.95 27.07 -46.11
CA ALA A 263 12.19 26.04 -45.11
C ALA A 263 11.91 24.65 -45.69
N SER A 264 12.74 23.68 -45.35
CA SER A 264 12.49 22.27 -45.70
C SER A 264 11.49 21.60 -44.76
N GLY A 265 11.23 22.20 -43.60
CA GLY A 265 10.25 21.76 -42.62
C GLY A 265 9.84 22.88 -41.67
N LEU A 266 8.55 22.92 -41.31
CA LEU A 266 7.98 23.81 -40.30
C LEU A 266 7.17 23.01 -39.31
N GLY A 267 7.58 22.99 -38.03
CA GLY A 267 6.89 22.27 -36.96
C GLY A 267 6.69 23.12 -35.72
N PHE A 268 5.67 22.85 -34.92
CA PHE A 268 5.46 23.63 -33.71
C PHE A 268 6.42 23.18 -32.58
N ALA A 269 6.80 24.11 -31.69
CA ALA A 269 7.71 23.84 -30.56
C ALA A 269 7.06 23.93 -29.16
N ASN A 270 5.76 24.24 -29.08
CA ASN A 270 5.08 24.37 -27.79
C ASN A 270 5.22 23.12 -26.92
N ILE A 271 5.65 23.33 -25.68
CA ILE A 271 5.63 22.31 -24.63
C ILE A 271 4.41 22.54 -23.74
N LYS A 272 3.60 21.48 -23.55
CA LYS A 272 2.52 21.47 -22.58
C LYS A 272 3.05 20.92 -21.25
N LYS A 273 3.04 21.75 -20.20
CA LYS A 273 3.43 21.34 -18.84
C LYS A 273 2.40 20.37 -18.28
N ASP A 274 2.87 19.32 -17.61
CA ASP A 274 1.99 18.45 -16.82
C ASP A 274 1.57 19.10 -15.50
N GLU A 275 0.65 18.48 -14.76
CA GLU A 275 0.15 19.00 -13.47
C GLU A 275 1.25 19.12 -12.40
N SER A 276 2.31 18.30 -12.52
CA SER A 276 3.48 18.34 -11.64
C SER A 276 4.48 19.45 -12.03
N GLY A 277 4.24 20.14 -13.16
CA GLY A 277 5.14 21.15 -13.72
C GLY A 277 6.38 20.57 -14.41
N LEU A 278 6.47 19.24 -14.50
CA LEU A 278 7.58 18.49 -15.07
C LEU A 278 7.34 18.26 -16.57
N ASN A 279 8.37 18.44 -17.39
CA ASN A 279 8.25 18.32 -18.85
C ASN A 279 8.78 16.96 -19.32
N ARG A 280 8.07 15.88 -18.98
CA ARG A 280 8.40 14.52 -19.46
C ARG A 280 7.67 14.10 -20.73
N ARG A 281 6.71 14.90 -21.19
CA ARG A 281 5.91 14.59 -22.37
C ARG A 281 6.13 15.65 -23.43
N MET A 282 6.55 15.23 -24.62
CA MET A 282 6.74 16.11 -25.77
C MET A 282 5.55 15.98 -26.73
N PRO A 283 4.79 17.04 -27.01
CA PRO A 283 3.77 16.99 -28.05
C PRO A 283 4.39 16.73 -29.42
N LEU A 284 3.87 15.74 -30.15
CA LEU A 284 4.26 15.43 -31.52
C LEU A 284 3.21 15.85 -32.55
N VAL A 285 1.95 15.95 -32.12
CA VAL A 285 0.82 16.31 -32.97
C VAL A 285 -0.06 17.32 -32.26
N ALA A 286 -0.34 18.43 -32.92
CA ALA A 286 -1.27 19.45 -32.45
C ALA A 286 -2.59 19.34 -33.24
N LYS A 287 -3.71 19.19 -32.52
CA LYS A 287 -5.06 19.26 -33.07
C LYS A 287 -5.58 20.70 -32.98
N LEU A 288 -5.97 21.28 -34.10
CA LEU A 288 -6.58 22.61 -34.16
C LEU A 288 -7.98 22.52 -34.76
N MET A 289 -8.99 22.78 -33.94
CA MET A 289 -10.39 22.80 -34.38
C MET A 289 -10.72 24.08 -35.16
N ASN A 290 -11.53 23.95 -36.21
CA ASN A 290 -12.03 25.07 -37.01
C ASN A 290 -10.93 25.96 -37.64
N ALA A 291 -9.75 25.39 -37.93
CA ALA A 291 -8.60 26.12 -38.44
C ALA A 291 -8.48 26.14 -39.97
N GLY A 292 -9.11 25.17 -40.65
CA GLY A 292 -9.07 25.10 -42.10
C GLY A 292 -9.98 26.12 -42.80
N PRO A 293 -9.81 26.32 -44.13
CA PRO A 293 -10.61 27.28 -44.91
C PRO A 293 -12.12 27.01 -44.88
N LEU A 294 -12.53 25.75 -44.70
CA LEU A 294 -13.92 25.32 -44.58
C LEU A 294 -14.32 25.10 -43.11
N ARG A 295 -13.53 25.63 -42.16
CA ARG A 295 -13.66 25.41 -40.71
C ARG A 295 -13.54 23.94 -40.31
N GLU A 296 -12.76 23.17 -41.05
CA GLU A 296 -12.38 21.81 -40.68
C GLU A 296 -11.29 21.81 -39.60
N THR A 297 -11.18 20.68 -38.89
CA THR A 297 -10.07 20.40 -37.97
C THR A 297 -8.80 20.10 -38.78
N GLU A 298 -7.70 20.75 -38.41
CA GLU A 298 -6.38 20.49 -39.00
C GLU A 298 -5.42 19.96 -37.94
N TYR A 299 -4.45 19.15 -38.37
CA TYR A 299 -3.42 18.57 -37.51
C TYR A 299 -2.04 18.98 -37.99
N TYR A 300 -1.19 19.40 -37.06
CA TYR A 300 0.15 19.88 -37.38
C TYR A 300 1.21 19.06 -36.63
N PRO A 301 2.33 18.73 -37.26
CA PRO A 301 3.43 18.01 -36.62
C PRO A 301 4.31 18.94 -35.78
N SER A 302 4.91 18.41 -34.72
CA SER A 302 5.94 19.12 -33.96
C SER A 302 7.25 19.20 -34.74
N ILE A 303 8.12 20.10 -34.34
CA ILE A 303 9.46 20.20 -34.94
C ILE A 303 10.28 18.92 -34.74
N ASP A 304 10.13 18.25 -33.58
CA ASP A 304 10.83 16.98 -33.29
C ASP A 304 10.45 15.87 -34.26
N LEU A 305 9.15 15.76 -34.59
CA LEU A 305 8.66 14.78 -35.54
C LEU A 305 9.19 15.05 -36.95
N ILE A 306 9.24 16.32 -37.36
CA ILE A 306 9.76 16.73 -38.67
C ILE A 306 11.26 16.43 -38.78
N ILE A 307 12.04 16.76 -37.75
CA ILE A 307 13.48 16.46 -37.72
C ILE A 307 13.69 14.95 -37.82
N ALA A 308 12.94 14.15 -37.05
CA ALA A 308 13.05 12.70 -37.09
C ALA A 308 12.69 12.14 -38.47
N CYS A 309 11.63 12.63 -39.11
CA CYS A 309 11.24 12.21 -40.46
C CYS A 309 12.31 12.57 -41.50
N ASN A 310 12.82 13.81 -41.47
CA ASN A 310 13.89 14.24 -42.38
C ASN A 310 15.18 13.44 -42.17
N TYR A 311 15.56 13.17 -40.92
CA TYR A 311 16.69 12.31 -40.60
C TYR A 311 16.51 10.90 -41.18
N LEU A 312 15.34 10.30 -41.00
CA LEU A 312 15.02 8.97 -41.53
C LEU A 312 14.84 8.97 -43.06
N GLY A 313 14.76 10.14 -43.70
CA GLY A 313 14.61 10.27 -45.16
C GLY A 313 13.20 10.00 -45.66
N VAL A 314 12.18 10.36 -44.86
CA VAL A 314 10.76 10.15 -45.17
C VAL A 314 9.99 11.46 -45.10
N ASP A 315 8.86 11.52 -45.82
CA ASP A 315 8.04 12.73 -45.91
C ASP A 315 6.92 12.71 -44.85
N VAL A 316 6.80 13.80 -44.08
CA VAL A 316 5.83 13.88 -42.97
C VAL A 316 4.37 13.80 -43.42
N LYS A 317 4.04 14.17 -44.65
CA LYS A 317 2.65 14.11 -45.16
C LYS A 317 2.30 12.74 -45.69
N ARG A 318 3.21 12.16 -46.47
CA ARG A 318 3.00 10.88 -47.16
C ARG A 318 3.24 9.68 -46.26
N ASP A 319 4.28 9.73 -45.45
CA ASP A 319 4.83 8.54 -44.79
C ASP A 319 4.48 8.48 -43.30
N VAL A 320 3.84 9.50 -42.73
CA VAL A 320 3.36 9.50 -41.33
C VAL A 320 1.87 9.20 -41.27
N GLU A 321 1.51 8.31 -40.37
CA GLU A 321 0.13 7.98 -39.99
C GLU A 321 -0.07 8.30 -38.51
N VAL A 322 -1.13 9.01 -38.17
CA VAL A 322 -1.46 9.35 -36.79
C VAL A 322 -2.79 8.74 -36.41
N VAL A 323 -2.83 8.08 -35.25
CA VAL A 323 -4.07 7.74 -34.57
C VAL A 323 -4.04 8.44 -33.22
N MET A 324 -4.82 9.51 -33.08
CA MET A 324 -4.85 10.32 -31.85
C MET A 324 -5.17 9.45 -30.62
N GLY A 325 -4.44 9.67 -29.52
CA GLY A 325 -4.58 8.85 -28.31
C GLY A 325 -3.97 7.45 -28.38
N LYS A 326 -3.29 7.09 -29.48
CA LYS A 326 -2.64 5.78 -29.63
C LYS A 326 -1.20 5.90 -30.10
N TYR A 327 -0.97 6.38 -31.32
CA TYR A 327 0.38 6.44 -31.89
C TYR A 327 0.55 7.47 -33.02
N VAL A 328 1.80 7.87 -33.24
CA VAL A 328 2.32 8.35 -34.52
C VAL A 328 3.18 7.25 -35.13
N LYS A 329 2.93 6.89 -36.39
CA LYS A 329 3.66 5.84 -37.11
C LYS A 329 4.36 6.43 -38.31
N ILE A 330 5.68 6.37 -38.32
CA ILE A 330 6.54 6.74 -39.44
C ILE A 330 6.77 5.49 -40.28
N LYS A 331 6.39 5.50 -41.57
CA LYS A 331 6.44 4.34 -42.47
C LYS A 331 7.47 4.54 -43.59
N ASN A 332 7.65 3.50 -44.41
CA ASN A 332 8.44 3.54 -45.64
C ASN A 332 9.90 4.00 -45.43
N ILE A 333 10.50 3.71 -44.27
CA ILE A 333 11.84 4.18 -43.95
C ILE A 333 12.86 3.51 -44.88
N PRO A 334 13.60 4.27 -45.70
CA PRO A 334 14.52 3.72 -46.68
C PRO A 334 15.61 2.87 -46.02
N GLN A 335 16.05 1.84 -46.73
CA GLN A 335 17.22 1.05 -46.33
C GLN A 335 18.48 1.86 -46.63
N LYS A 336 18.83 2.77 -45.71
CA LYS A 336 20.01 3.63 -45.77
C LYS A 336 20.95 3.23 -44.63
N THR A 337 22.23 3.13 -44.93
CA THR A 337 23.27 2.86 -43.93
C THR A 337 24.20 4.05 -43.77
N LEU A 338 24.57 4.35 -42.54
CA LEU A 338 25.52 5.39 -42.18
C LEU A 338 26.84 4.72 -41.78
N THR A 339 27.94 5.20 -42.35
CA THR A 339 29.28 4.73 -41.97
C THR A 339 29.94 5.81 -41.12
N HIS A 340 30.41 5.45 -39.93
CA HIS A 340 31.15 6.37 -39.06
C HIS A 340 32.40 5.69 -38.50
N PHE A 341 33.40 6.50 -38.14
CA PHE A 341 34.60 6.02 -37.47
C PHE A 341 34.36 5.95 -35.96
N ASP A 342 34.34 4.74 -35.39
CA ASP A 342 34.27 4.55 -33.94
C ASP A 342 35.67 4.72 -33.34
N ARG A 343 35.84 5.75 -32.51
CA ARG A 343 37.11 6.08 -31.84
C ARG A 343 37.50 5.09 -30.75
N LYS A 344 36.55 4.32 -30.18
CA LYS A 344 36.83 3.31 -29.15
C LYS A 344 37.38 2.02 -29.78
N THR A 345 36.80 1.61 -30.91
CA THR A 345 37.22 0.40 -31.62
C THR A 345 38.26 0.66 -32.71
N LEU A 346 38.48 1.95 -33.06
CA LEU A 346 39.35 2.44 -34.14
C LEU A 346 38.98 1.83 -35.51
N LYS A 347 37.68 1.58 -35.74
CA LYS A 347 37.16 0.95 -36.96
C LYS A 347 36.02 1.77 -37.57
N MET A 348 35.86 1.62 -38.89
CA MET A 348 34.66 2.11 -39.58
C MET A 348 33.50 1.16 -39.26
N GLU A 349 32.45 1.68 -38.64
CA GLU A 349 31.20 0.96 -38.37
C GLU A 349 30.13 1.43 -39.34
N THR A 350 29.51 0.49 -40.04
CA THR A 350 28.31 0.74 -40.86
C THR A 350 27.09 0.31 -40.09
N LYS A 351 26.16 1.22 -39.82
CA LYS A 351 24.89 0.95 -39.13
C LYS A 351 23.71 1.38 -40.01
N ASP A 352 22.58 0.71 -39.86
CA ASP A 352 21.32 1.16 -40.45
C ASP A 352 20.94 2.53 -39.86
N ILE A 353 20.23 3.35 -40.63
CA ILE A 353 19.72 4.63 -40.15
C ILE A 353 18.69 4.46 -39.02
N MET A 354 17.98 3.33 -38.99
CA MET A 354 17.16 2.90 -37.86
C MET A 354 18.02 2.23 -36.80
N ASN A 355 17.85 2.63 -35.54
CA ASN A 355 18.59 2.02 -34.43
C ASN A 355 18.17 0.56 -34.18
N ARG A 356 16.88 0.24 -34.36
CA ARG A 356 16.23 -1.07 -34.25
C ARG A 356 15.43 -1.32 -35.54
N PRO A 357 16.09 -1.73 -36.64
CA PRO A 357 15.42 -1.98 -37.91
C PRO A 357 14.42 -3.14 -37.78
N ASN A 358 13.28 -3.04 -38.47
CA ASN A 358 12.26 -4.08 -38.54
C ASN A 358 11.82 -4.32 -39.98
N GLU A 359 11.13 -5.45 -40.23
CA GLU A 359 10.73 -5.89 -41.57
C GLU A 359 9.84 -4.88 -42.30
N LYS A 360 8.98 -4.17 -41.57
CA LYS A 360 8.05 -3.18 -42.13
C LYS A 360 8.68 -1.81 -42.36
N ARG A 361 9.93 -1.59 -41.90
CA ARG A 361 10.62 -0.29 -41.94
C ARG A 361 9.76 0.84 -41.38
N GLU A 362 9.18 0.60 -40.20
CA GLU A 362 8.30 1.56 -39.52
C GLU A 362 8.77 1.87 -38.09
N VAL A 363 8.49 3.08 -37.61
CA VAL A 363 8.66 3.47 -36.21
C VAL A 363 7.29 3.83 -35.65
N VAL A 364 6.84 3.11 -34.63
CA VAL A 364 5.56 3.36 -33.96
C VAL A 364 5.84 4.07 -32.63
N ILE A 365 5.46 5.33 -32.55
CA ILE A 365 5.67 6.22 -31.42
C ILE A 365 4.36 6.28 -30.62
N PRO A 366 4.30 5.82 -29.36
CA PRO A 366 3.10 5.94 -28.55
C PRO A 366 2.82 7.42 -28.23
N ILE A 367 1.55 7.83 -28.35
CA ILE A 367 1.08 9.17 -27.96
C ILE A 367 -0.20 9.10 -27.14
N ASP A 368 -0.40 10.07 -26.25
CA ASP A 368 -1.64 10.26 -25.52
C ASP A 368 -2.70 11.06 -26.31
N ALA A 369 -3.84 11.32 -25.66
CA ALA A 369 -4.96 12.06 -26.26
C ALA A 369 -4.62 13.53 -26.58
N ASP A 370 -3.60 14.10 -25.93
CA ASP A 370 -3.09 15.44 -26.21
C ASP A 370 -2.03 15.46 -27.33
N GLY A 371 -1.73 14.29 -27.90
CA GLY A 371 -0.73 14.11 -28.95
C GLY A 371 0.71 14.06 -28.42
N GLN A 372 0.92 13.79 -27.13
CA GLN A 372 2.23 13.82 -26.50
C GLN A 372 2.87 12.43 -26.36
N MET A 373 4.17 12.36 -26.64
CA MET A 373 5.03 11.20 -26.40
C MET A 373 5.79 11.38 -25.09
N GLN A 374 5.89 10.33 -24.26
CA GLN A 374 6.81 10.27 -23.12
C GLN A 374 8.28 10.31 -23.59
N ILE A 375 9.07 11.22 -23.04
CA ILE A 375 10.49 11.38 -23.34
C ILE A 375 11.29 10.38 -22.47
N ASN A 376 12.09 9.56 -23.12
CA ASN A 376 12.99 8.65 -22.44
C ASN A 376 14.38 9.29 -22.27
N PHE A 377 14.50 10.21 -21.30
CA PHE A 377 15.72 11.01 -21.11
C PHE A 377 16.98 10.14 -20.97
N PRO A 378 18.02 10.38 -21.79
CA PRO A 378 19.27 9.64 -21.69
C PRO A 378 20.13 10.08 -20.50
N GLY A 379 19.92 11.29 -19.99
CA GLY A 379 20.62 11.87 -18.84
C GLY A 379 20.15 13.31 -18.57
N GLY A 380 20.82 14.00 -17.65
CA GLY A 380 20.57 15.39 -17.30
C GLY A 380 21.21 16.40 -18.25
N LEU A 381 21.49 17.61 -17.74
CA LEU A 381 22.18 18.68 -18.47
C LEU A 381 23.45 18.18 -19.16
N TYR A 382 23.72 18.70 -20.36
CA TYR A 382 24.89 18.35 -21.17
C TYR A 382 24.89 16.88 -21.63
N SER A 383 23.72 16.26 -21.74
CA SER A 383 23.61 14.93 -22.34
C SER A 383 23.98 14.93 -23.83
N PHE A 384 23.81 16.07 -24.51
CA PHE A 384 24.15 16.26 -25.92
C PHE A 384 25.31 17.22 -26.07
N ARG A 385 26.13 17.04 -27.11
CA ARG A 385 27.31 17.88 -27.33
C ARG A 385 26.86 19.26 -27.79
N ALA A 386 27.27 20.29 -27.05
CA ALA A 386 27.02 21.68 -27.41
C ALA A 386 28.29 22.35 -27.96
N HIS A 387 28.12 23.23 -28.94
CA HIS A 387 29.13 24.13 -29.49
C HIS A 387 28.65 25.57 -29.37
N GLU A 388 29.58 26.51 -29.31
CA GLU A 388 29.25 27.93 -29.26
C GLU A 388 28.84 28.46 -30.63
N ILE A 389 27.74 29.23 -30.69
CA ILE A 389 27.33 29.86 -31.96
C ILE A 389 28.41 30.79 -32.52
N PHE A 390 29.20 31.44 -31.66
CA PHE A 390 30.34 32.25 -32.09
C PHE A 390 31.32 31.45 -32.95
N GLU A 391 31.70 30.25 -32.50
CA GLU A 391 32.63 29.37 -33.24
C GLU A 391 31.99 28.93 -34.56
N ALA A 392 30.74 28.46 -34.50
CA ALA A 392 30.01 28.00 -35.68
C ALA A 392 29.79 29.08 -36.74
N ALA A 393 29.56 30.32 -36.31
CA ALA A 393 29.25 31.44 -37.21
C ALA A 393 30.48 32.22 -37.69
N THR A 394 31.67 32.05 -37.08
CA THR A 394 32.85 32.87 -37.42
C THR A 394 34.11 32.07 -37.70
N GLU A 395 34.27 30.88 -37.12
CA GLU A 395 35.48 30.06 -37.23
C GLU A 395 35.28 28.83 -38.11
N TRP A 396 34.06 28.27 -38.14
CA TRP A 396 33.76 27.12 -39.00
C TRP A 396 33.72 27.50 -40.48
N ASN A 397 34.05 26.53 -41.32
CA ASN A 397 33.99 26.61 -42.78
C ASN A 397 33.42 25.30 -43.35
N GLU A 398 33.30 25.21 -44.68
CA GLU A 398 32.74 24.01 -45.33
C GLU A 398 33.55 22.72 -45.02
N GLU A 399 34.86 22.83 -44.77
CA GLU A 399 35.70 21.69 -44.37
C GLU A 399 35.35 21.20 -42.96
N THR A 400 35.24 22.12 -41.98
CA THR A 400 34.80 21.79 -40.62
C THR A 400 33.39 21.20 -40.62
N ALA A 401 32.47 21.80 -41.38
CA ALA A 401 31.09 21.30 -41.49
C ALA A 401 31.03 19.89 -42.10
N SER A 402 31.92 19.59 -43.05
CA SER A 402 32.01 18.27 -43.70
C SER A 402 32.59 17.17 -42.80
N GLN A 403 33.23 17.52 -41.66
CA GLN A 403 33.66 16.53 -40.67
C GLN A 403 32.47 15.90 -39.93
N PHE A 404 31.35 16.61 -39.86
CA PHE A 404 30.09 16.09 -39.34
C PHE A 404 29.35 15.40 -40.48
N GLN A 405 28.94 14.15 -40.24
CA GLN A 405 28.21 13.36 -41.22
C GLN A 405 26.82 13.02 -40.67
N ASN A 406 25.79 13.43 -41.41
CA ASN A 406 24.39 13.14 -41.10
C ASN A 406 24.01 13.53 -39.65
N THR A 407 24.54 14.68 -39.18
CA THR A 407 24.32 15.22 -37.84
C THR A 407 23.14 16.19 -37.84
N ILE A 408 22.35 16.17 -36.78
CA ILE A 408 21.28 17.12 -36.47
C ILE A 408 21.88 18.20 -35.58
N PHE A 409 21.88 19.44 -36.06
CA PHE A 409 22.25 20.61 -35.26
C PHE A 409 21.00 21.38 -34.85
N LEU A 410 20.83 21.52 -33.54
CA LEU A 410 19.78 22.29 -32.91
C LEU A 410 20.37 23.65 -32.51
N VAL A 411 19.96 24.72 -33.19
CA VAL A 411 20.47 26.08 -32.99
C VAL A 411 19.50 26.86 -32.13
N ALA A 412 19.89 27.16 -30.89
CA ALA A 412 18.96 27.70 -29.89
C ALA A 412 19.64 28.59 -28.85
N MET A 413 18.82 29.36 -28.12
CA MET A 413 19.25 29.94 -26.85
C MET A 413 19.45 28.84 -25.82
N TYR A 414 20.68 28.63 -25.34
CA TYR A 414 21.00 27.49 -24.47
C TYR A 414 21.19 27.93 -23.02
N TYR A 415 22.20 28.74 -22.72
CA TYR A 415 22.46 29.31 -21.39
C TYR A 415 23.08 30.71 -21.49
N ALA A 416 22.22 31.74 -21.47
CA ALA A 416 22.66 33.13 -21.41
C ALA A 416 22.19 33.82 -20.12
N THR A 417 23.10 34.56 -19.49
CA THR A 417 22.89 35.35 -18.27
C THR A 417 23.14 36.83 -18.58
N GLY A 418 22.19 37.72 -18.25
CA GLY A 418 22.33 39.16 -18.49
C GLY A 418 21.02 39.86 -18.84
N ALA A 419 21.05 41.21 -18.91
CA ALA A 419 19.89 42.02 -19.27
C ALA A 419 19.44 41.73 -20.72
N GLY A 420 18.25 41.15 -20.88
CA GLY A 420 17.67 40.79 -22.18
C GLY A 420 17.87 39.33 -22.60
N ALA A 421 18.50 38.49 -21.77
CA ALA A 421 18.58 37.05 -22.02
C ALA A 421 17.21 36.37 -21.76
N ALA A 422 16.66 35.73 -22.78
CA ALA A 422 15.50 34.85 -22.62
C ALA A 422 15.97 33.53 -21.97
N LYS A 423 15.35 33.14 -20.86
CA LYS A 423 15.58 31.81 -20.24
C LYS A 423 14.49 30.87 -20.70
N ASP A 424 14.85 29.95 -21.60
CA ASP A 424 13.99 28.85 -22.01
C ASP A 424 14.38 27.59 -21.22
N THR A 425 13.94 27.55 -19.96
CA THR A 425 14.28 26.49 -19.00
C THR A 425 13.02 25.78 -18.52
N HIS A 426 13.10 24.45 -18.51
CA HIS A 426 12.02 23.55 -18.18
C HIS A 426 12.51 22.48 -17.19
N LEU A 427 11.60 21.97 -16.35
CA LEU A 427 11.93 20.91 -15.40
C LEU A 427 11.99 19.57 -16.12
N SER A 428 13.10 18.86 -15.98
CA SER A 428 13.31 17.47 -16.40
C SER A 428 13.41 16.54 -15.18
N PRO A 429 13.41 15.20 -15.35
CA PRO A 429 13.66 14.26 -14.26
C PRO A 429 14.97 14.50 -13.48
N PHE A 430 15.92 15.24 -14.06
CA PHE A 430 17.22 15.55 -13.46
C PHE A 430 17.31 17.00 -12.93
N GLY A 431 16.19 17.75 -12.93
CA GLY A 431 16.13 19.17 -12.57
C GLY A 431 16.02 20.09 -13.79
N ASP A 432 16.43 21.34 -13.63
CA ASP A 432 16.35 22.36 -14.69
C ASP A 432 17.15 21.96 -15.93
N MET A 433 16.52 22.08 -17.10
CA MET A 433 17.08 21.74 -18.40
C MET A 433 16.60 22.73 -19.47
N SER A 434 17.44 23.05 -20.44
CA SER A 434 17.05 23.96 -21.53
C SER A 434 15.95 23.33 -22.40
N GLY A 435 15.05 24.14 -22.98
CA GLY A 435 14.00 23.64 -23.87
C GLY A 435 14.55 22.88 -25.07
N ILE A 436 15.65 23.37 -25.65
CA ILE A 436 16.31 22.67 -26.76
C ILE A 436 16.85 21.28 -26.36
N GLU A 437 17.20 21.07 -25.10
CA GLU A 437 17.59 19.73 -24.62
C GLU A 437 16.39 18.79 -24.45
N HIS A 438 15.19 19.31 -24.21
CA HIS A 438 13.97 18.51 -24.25
C HIS A 438 13.66 18.08 -25.69
N HIS A 439 13.80 18.97 -26.67
CA HIS A 439 13.70 18.63 -28.09
C HIS A 439 14.76 17.58 -28.48
N ALA A 440 16.03 17.78 -28.08
CA ALA A 440 17.10 16.82 -28.30
C ALA A 440 16.78 15.44 -27.68
N ALA A 441 16.25 15.41 -26.46
CA ALA A 441 15.84 14.17 -25.79
C ALA A 441 14.62 13.50 -26.45
N ALA A 442 13.66 14.26 -26.98
CA ALA A 442 12.52 13.76 -27.72
C ALA A 442 12.97 13.13 -29.06
N ILE A 443 13.79 13.82 -29.84
CA ILE A 443 14.39 13.31 -31.08
C ILE A 443 15.23 12.07 -30.79
N ASN A 444 16.05 12.09 -29.72
CA ASN A 444 16.82 10.94 -29.26
C ASN A 444 15.93 9.73 -28.98
N THR A 445 14.80 9.93 -28.31
CA THR A 445 13.82 8.88 -27.99
C THR A 445 13.25 8.25 -29.27
N ILE A 446 12.84 9.08 -30.25
CA ILE A 446 12.30 8.63 -31.54
C ILE A 446 13.34 7.85 -32.34
N LEU A 447 14.53 8.43 -32.52
CA LEU A 447 15.58 7.84 -33.37
C LEU A 447 16.22 6.59 -32.76
N ASN A 448 16.27 6.49 -31.42
CA ASN A 448 16.69 5.26 -30.75
C ASN A 448 15.61 4.18 -30.70
N GLN A 449 14.36 4.54 -31.02
CA GLN A 449 13.18 3.67 -30.88
C GLN A 449 13.05 3.13 -29.44
N ASP A 450 13.27 4.01 -28.47
CA ASP A 450 13.39 3.68 -27.05
C ASP A 450 12.27 4.34 -26.24
N PHE A 451 11.02 3.99 -26.58
CA PHE A 451 9.82 4.60 -26.03
C PHE A 451 9.50 4.06 -24.63
N LEU A 452 8.98 4.94 -23.77
CA LEU A 452 8.36 4.55 -22.50
C LEU A 452 6.92 4.10 -22.73
N PHE A 453 6.54 3.01 -22.05
CA PHE A 453 5.18 2.48 -22.06
C PHE A 453 4.59 2.57 -20.66
N GLU A 454 3.40 3.15 -20.55
CA GLU A 454 2.62 3.12 -19.32
C GLU A 454 1.73 1.89 -19.31
N LEU A 455 1.65 1.21 -18.15
CA LEU A 455 0.73 0.10 -17.99
C LEU A 455 -0.72 0.62 -18.03
N PRO A 456 -1.63 -0.01 -18.78
CA PRO A 456 -3.03 0.43 -18.79
C PRO A 456 -3.67 0.28 -17.40
N LEU A 457 -4.70 1.09 -17.13
CA LEU A 457 -5.33 1.17 -15.81
C LEU A 457 -5.80 -0.18 -15.23
N TRP A 458 -6.30 -1.08 -16.08
CA TRP A 458 -6.68 -2.43 -15.66
C TRP A 458 -5.49 -3.27 -15.19
N GLY A 459 -4.31 -3.06 -15.76
CA GLY A 459 -3.07 -3.72 -15.36
C GLY A 459 -2.61 -3.23 -13.98
N GLU A 460 -2.69 -1.93 -13.75
CA GLU A 460 -2.40 -1.32 -12.45
C GLU A 460 -3.34 -1.83 -11.35
N PHE A 461 -4.63 -1.91 -11.66
CA PHE A 461 -5.63 -2.49 -10.77
C PHE A 461 -5.31 -3.94 -10.41
N LEU A 462 -4.91 -4.77 -11.39
CA LEU A 462 -4.52 -6.16 -11.13
C LEU A 462 -3.27 -6.25 -10.26
N ILE A 463 -2.28 -5.38 -10.43
CA ILE A 463 -1.08 -5.36 -9.58
C ILE A 463 -1.48 -5.11 -8.12
N ILE A 464 -2.24 -4.04 -7.83
CA ILE A 464 -2.71 -3.73 -6.48
C ILE A 464 -3.46 -4.93 -5.88
N ILE A 465 -4.44 -5.46 -6.59
CA ILE A 465 -5.27 -6.57 -6.11
C ILE A 465 -4.45 -7.84 -5.84
N LEU A 466 -3.52 -8.20 -6.74
CA LEU A 466 -2.73 -9.42 -6.60
C LEU A 466 -1.69 -9.32 -5.48
N VAL A 467 -1.00 -8.19 -5.35
CA VAL A 467 -0.01 -7.97 -4.29
C VAL A 467 -0.70 -7.82 -2.93
N GLY A 468 -1.84 -7.11 -2.87
CA GLY A 468 -2.69 -7.04 -1.68
C GLY A 468 -3.22 -8.41 -1.23
N MET A 469 -3.75 -9.21 -2.15
CA MET A 469 -4.20 -10.57 -1.85
C MET A 469 -3.06 -11.48 -1.35
N LEU A 470 -1.86 -11.38 -1.93
CA LEU A 470 -0.69 -12.13 -1.46
C LEU A 470 -0.40 -11.83 0.02
N ALA A 471 -0.44 -10.55 0.42
CA ALA A 471 -0.29 -10.16 1.82
C ALA A 471 -1.43 -10.66 2.71
N GLY A 472 -2.68 -10.49 2.28
CA GLY A 472 -3.86 -10.97 3.01
C GLY A 472 -3.91 -12.48 3.22
N VAL A 473 -3.30 -13.26 2.31
CA VAL A 473 -3.18 -14.71 2.44
C VAL A 473 -1.97 -15.10 3.30
N VAL A 474 -0.80 -14.51 3.10
CA VAL A 474 0.43 -14.99 3.75
C VAL A 474 0.59 -14.44 5.17
N GLN A 475 0.46 -13.13 5.37
CA GLN A 475 0.80 -12.47 6.65
C GLN A 475 0.04 -13.01 7.88
N PRO A 476 -1.27 -13.35 7.80
CA PRO A 476 -2.01 -13.87 8.96
C PRO A 476 -1.51 -15.23 9.45
N ARG A 477 -0.76 -15.97 8.60
CA ARG A 477 -0.19 -17.28 8.93
C ARG A 477 1.18 -17.17 9.60
N LEU A 478 1.71 -15.95 9.74
CA LEU A 478 3.03 -15.68 10.27
C LEU A 478 2.95 -15.08 11.68
N LYS A 479 4.05 -15.22 12.44
CA LYS A 479 4.25 -14.42 13.66
C LYS A 479 4.43 -12.95 13.27
N THR A 480 4.06 -12.00 14.13
CA THR A 480 4.07 -10.56 13.80
C THR A 480 5.42 -10.08 13.26
N TRP A 481 6.54 -10.49 13.86
CA TRP A 481 7.87 -10.11 13.38
C TRP A 481 8.22 -10.74 12.02
N LEU A 482 7.75 -11.96 11.74
CA LEU A 482 7.90 -12.60 10.42
C LEU A 482 7.01 -11.93 9.36
N ALA A 483 5.80 -11.49 9.74
CA ALA A 483 4.92 -10.71 8.86
C ALA A 483 5.55 -9.36 8.49
N PHE A 484 6.26 -8.72 9.43
CA PHE A 484 7.03 -7.51 9.16
C PHE A 484 8.19 -7.75 8.18
N LEU A 485 8.97 -8.82 8.39
CA LEU A 485 10.03 -9.20 7.44
C LEU A 485 9.47 -9.54 6.06
N PHE A 486 8.30 -10.19 6.01
CA PHE A 486 7.60 -10.47 4.76
C PHE A 486 7.17 -9.18 4.04
N PHE A 487 6.62 -8.20 4.76
CA PHE A 487 6.32 -6.87 4.22
C PHE A 487 7.57 -6.21 3.61
N LEU A 488 8.69 -6.19 4.36
CA LEU A 488 9.95 -5.63 3.86
C LEU A 488 10.48 -6.38 2.63
N ALA A 489 10.37 -7.70 2.62
CA ALA A 489 10.79 -8.53 1.50
C ALA A 489 9.96 -8.26 0.25
N ILE A 490 8.62 -8.20 0.36
CA ILE A 490 7.74 -7.83 -0.76
C ILE A 490 8.07 -6.43 -1.26
N ALA A 491 8.19 -5.45 -0.35
CA ALA A 491 8.51 -4.08 -0.72
C ALA A 491 9.82 -4.02 -1.51
N PHE A 492 10.88 -4.68 -1.03
CA PHE A 492 12.17 -4.76 -1.70
C PHE A 492 12.09 -5.45 -3.07
N ILE A 493 11.47 -6.63 -3.14
CA ILE A 493 11.30 -7.37 -4.40
C ILE A 493 10.53 -6.55 -5.42
N TYR A 494 9.47 -5.87 -4.99
CA TYR A 494 8.66 -5.02 -5.84
C TYR A 494 9.41 -3.78 -6.32
N SER A 495 10.17 -3.10 -5.44
CA SER A 495 11.05 -1.98 -5.81
C SER A 495 12.08 -2.40 -6.86
N VAL A 496 12.77 -3.52 -6.65
CA VAL A 496 13.75 -4.05 -7.60
C VAL A 496 13.08 -4.43 -8.92
N GLY A 497 11.93 -5.11 -8.88
CA GLY A 497 11.15 -5.46 -10.08
C GLY A 497 10.75 -4.22 -10.88
N THR A 498 10.32 -3.15 -10.21
CA THR A 498 9.98 -1.87 -10.85
C THR A 498 11.18 -1.25 -11.56
N LEU A 499 12.36 -1.28 -10.93
CA LEU A 499 13.59 -0.76 -11.53
C LEU A 499 14.03 -1.58 -12.75
N ILE A 500 13.96 -2.91 -12.68
CA ILE A 500 14.25 -3.81 -13.80
C ILE A 500 13.26 -3.58 -14.95
N ASN A 501 11.97 -3.45 -14.64
CA ASN A 501 10.94 -3.18 -15.64
C ASN A 501 11.20 -1.86 -16.38
N PHE A 502 11.63 -0.84 -15.65
CA PHE A 502 12.00 0.45 -16.23
C PHE A 502 13.29 0.37 -17.06
N SER A 503 14.33 -0.34 -16.60
CA SER A 503 15.62 -0.40 -17.31
C SER A 503 15.60 -1.27 -18.57
N GLU A 504 14.96 -2.45 -18.50
CA GLU A 504 14.99 -3.45 -19.58
C GLU A 504 13.83 -3.32 -20.56
N PHE A 505 12.66 -2.90 -20.07
CA PHE A 505 11.43 -2.88 -20.86
C PHE A 505 10.85 -1.49 -21.07
N ASN A 506 11.47 -0.44 -20.52
CA ASN A 506 10.93 0.92 -20.52
C ASN A 506 9.47 1.00 -20.03
N LEU A 507 9.09 0.07 -19.14
CA LEU A 507 7.73 -0.06 -18.62
C LEU A 507 7.60 0.74 -17.33
N VAL A 508 6.67 1.68 -17.32
CA VAL A 508 6.26 2.46 -16.16
C VAL A 508 4.96 1.89 -15.63
N HIS A 509 5.00 1.43 -14.38
CA HIS A 509 3.81 1.08 -13.61
C HIS A 509 3.87 1.66 -12.19
N LEU A 510 2.77 1.54 -11.44
CA LEU A 510 2.64 2.03 -10.06
C LEU A 510 3.78 1.58 -9.16
N TYR A 511 4.23 2.45 -8.26
CA TYR A 511 5.25 2.13 -7.28
C TYR A 511 4.88 2.52 -5.84
N PRO A 512 4.94 3.80 -5.43
CA PRO A 512 4.64 4.20 -4.06
C PRO A 512 3.26 3.76 -3.57
N THR A 513 2.23 3.74 -4.43
CA THR A 513 0.87 3.29 -4.09
C THR A 513 0.86 1.85 -3.60
N VAL A 514 1.57 0.95 -4.29
CA VAL A 514 1.66 -0.47 -3.91
C VAL A 514 2.42 -0.62 -2.59
N ILE A 515 3.49 0.14 -2.38
CA ILE A 515 4.23 0.10 -1.10
C ILE A 515 3.37 0.59 0.07
N LEU A 516 2.62 1.68 -0.12
CA LEU A 516 1.70 2.22 0.88
C LEU A 516 0.56 1.25 1.17
N GLU A 517 -0.02 0.63 0.14
CA GLU A 517 -1.02 -0.43 0.28
C GLU A 517 -0.51 -1.55 1.20
N GLN A 518 0.70 -2.06 0.93
CA GLN A 518 1.30 -3.12 1.74
C GLN A 518 1.49 -2.70 3.20
N LEU A 519 1.86 -1.45 3.43
CA LEU A 519 1.98 -0.89 4.78
C LEU A 519 0.62 -0.81 5.48
N PHE A 520 -0.42 -0.32 4.80
CA PHE A 520 -1.77 -0.24 5.36
C PHE A 520 -2.38 -1.62 5.64
N ILE A 521 -2.15 -2.61 4.77
CA ILE A 521 -2.56 -4.00 5.01
C ILE A 521 -1.83 -4.53 6.25
N PHE A 522 -0.51 -4.35 6.36
CA PHE A 522 0.26 -4.82 7.51
C PHE A 522 -0.22 -4.20 8.83
N ILE A 523 -0.39 -2.87 8.88
CA ILE A 523 -0.90 -2.16 10.06
C ILE A 523 -2.33 -2.62 10.39
N GLY A 524 -3.19 -2.73 9.38
CA GLY A 524 -4.56 -3.18 9.53
C GLY A 524 -4.65 -4.60 10.08
N LEU A 525 -3.81 -5.52 9.63
CA LEU A 525 -3.75 -6.89 10.12
C LEU A 525 -3.22 -6.99 11.55
N ILE A 526 -2.27 -6.13 11.94
CA ILE A 526 -1.83 -6.02 13.35
C ILE A 526 -2.99 -5.54 14.21
N GLY A 527 -3.66 -4.45 13.81
CA GLY A 527 -4.82 -3.93 14.54
C GLY A 527 -5.92 -4.97 14.68
N PHE A 528 -6.21 -5.68 13.58
CA PHE A 528 -7.17 -6.77 13.56
C PHE A 528 -6.80 -7.89 14.55
N ARG A 529 -5.54 -8.31 14.56
CA ARG A 529 -5.04 -9.33 15.49
C ARG A 529 -5.20 -8.89 16.94
N ILE A 530 -4.79 -7.67 17.28
CA ILE A 530 -4.88 -7.12 18.65
C ILE A 530 -6.34 -7.10 19.13
N LEU A 531 -7.26 -6.59 18.31
CA LEU A 531 -8.68 -6.53 18.67
C LEU A 531 -9.27 -7.91 18.91
N THR A 532 -8.93 -8.90 18.08
CA THR A 532 -9.41 -10.28 18.25
C THR A 532 -8.77 -11.02 19.43
N GLU A 533 -7.49 -10.76 19.75
CA GLU A 533 -6.82 -11.38 20.89
C GLU A 533 -7.34 -10.82 22.23
N GLU A 534 -7.62 -9.51 22.33
CA GLU A 534 -8.20 -8.90 23.54
C GLU A 534 -9.57 -9.45 23.92
N GLU A 535 -10.46 -9.64 22.94
CA GLU A 535 -11.81 -10.18 23.19
C GLU A 535 -11.75 -11.58 23.80
N ASN A 536 -10.82 -12.43 23.33
CA ASN A 536 -10.62 -13.77 23.87
C ASN A 536 -10.11 -13.74 25.32
N VAL A 537 -9.17 -12.86 25.65
CA VAL A 537 -8.64 -12.72 27.01
C VAL A 537 -9.72 -12.22 27.98
N LYS A 538 -10.52 -11.23 27.58
CA LYS A 538 -11.63 -10.70 28.40
C LYS A 538 -12.72 -11.76 28.62
N TYR A 539 -13.04 -12.56 27.59
CA TYR A 539 -14.00 -13.64 27.69
C TYR A 539 -13.55 -14.74 28.67
N ILE A 540 -12.29 -15.17 28.57
CA ILE A 540 -11.70 -16.17 29.48
C ILE A 540 -11.71 -15.64 30.92
N ARG A 541 -11.20 -14.42 31.15
CA ARG A 541 -11.17 -13.79 32.48
C ARG A 541 -12.57 -13.71 33.11
N SER A 542 -13.56 -13.18 32.41
CA SER A 542 -14.92 -13.00 32.95
C SER A 542 -15.66 -14.31 33.27
N THR A 543 -15.32 -15.40 32.57
CA THR A 543 -15.91 -16.72 32.79
C THR A 543 -15.30 -17.38 34.03
N PHE A 544 -13.97 -17.38 34.16
CA PHE A 544 -13.28 -18.05 35.27
C PHE A 544 -13.32 -17.28 36.59
N SER A 545 -13.40 -15.94 36.57
CA SER A 545 -13.56 -15.12 37.78
C SER A 545 -14.82 -15.45 38.61
N LYS A 546 -15.76 -16.21 38.05
CA LYS A 546 -16.98 -16.66 38.76
C LYS A 546 -16.78 -17.94 39.57
N PHE A 547 -15.68 -18.67 39.36
CA PHE A 547 -15.47 -20.01 39.92
C PHE A 547 -14.20 -20.12 40.79
N VAL A 548 -13.27 -19.18 40.64
CA VAL A 548 -11.96 -19.21 41.32
C VAL A 548 -11.49 -17.80 41.67
N SER A 549 -10.57 -17.68 42.62
CA SER A 549 -10.00 -16.39 43.02
C SER A 549 -9.18 -15.74 41.89
N LYS A 550 -8.97 -14.42 41.98
CA LYS A 550 -8.20 -13.65 40.99
C LYS A 550 -6.80 -14.21 40.73
N ASP A 551 -6.10 -14.62 41.79
CA ASP A 551 -4.77 -15.24 41.70
C ASP A 551 -4.81 -16.49 40.81
N VAL A 552 -5.88 -17.29 40.93
CA VAL A 552 -6.08 -18.51 40.13
C VAL A 552 -6.44 -18.18 38.68
N VAL A 553 -7.27 -17.16 38.43
CA VAL A 553 -7.57 -16.69 37.06
C VAL A 553 -6.30 -16.21 36.36
N ASP A 554 -5.49 -15.40 37.03
CA ASP A 554 -4.25 -14.87 36.48
C ASP A 554 -3.22 -15.98 36.21
N GLU A 555 -3.19 -17.03 37.03
CA GLU A 555 -2.33 -18.20 36.80
C GLU A 555 -2.83 -19.08 35.63
N LEU A 556 -4.15 -19.26 35.49
CA LEU A 556 -4.73 -19.96 34.34
C LEU A 556 -4.47 -19.22 33.01
N LEU A 557 -4.50 -17.88 33.02
CA LEU A 557 -4.18 -17.06 31.86
C LEU A 557 -2.69 -17.14 31.45
N LYS A 558 -1.78 -17.44 32.39
CA LYS A 558 -0.35 -17.61 32.08
C LYS A 558 -0.06 -18.89 31.30
N ASN A 559 -0.85 -19.96 31.48
CA ASN A 559 -0.65 -21.24 30.82
C ASN A 559 -1.97 -21.82 30.24
N PRO A 560 -2.47 -21.27 29.11
CA PRO A 560 -3.74 -21.68 28.51
C PRO A 560 -3.78 -23.14 28.06
N ASP A 561 -2.63 -23.75 27.75
CA ASP A 561 -2.53 -25.13 27.27
C ASP A 561 -2.98 -26.18 28.30
N ASN A 562 -3.00 -25.82 29.59
CA ASN A 562 -3.55 -26.64 30.67
C ASN A 562 -5.08 -26.78 30.60
N LEU A 563 -5.76 -26.07 29.69
CA LEU A 563 -7.21 -26.10 29.49
C LEU A 563 -7.65 -27.14 28.44
N ASN A 564 -6.75 -27.90 27.84
CA ASN A 564 -7.12 -28.97 26.91
C ASN A 564 -7.77 -30.17 27.65
N LEU A 565 -8.54 -30.99 26.91
CA LEU A 565 -9.19 -32.20 27.46
C LEU A 565 -8.16 -33.13 28.12
N GLY A 566 -8.49 -33.61 29.32
CA GLY A 566 -7.63 -34.45 30.13
C GLY A 566 -7.49 -33.91 31.54
N GLY A 567 -6.59 -34.51 32.31
CA GLY A 567 -6.31 -34.07 33.66
C GLY A 567 -4.96 -34.56 34.14
N SER A 568 -4.44 -33.89 35.16
CA SER A 568 -3.20 -34.28 35.83
C SER A 568 -3.53 -34.94 37.17
N LYS A 569 -2.79 -35.99 37.53
CA LYS A 569 -2.91 -36.58 38.87
C LYS A 569 -2.34 -35.58 39.88
N ARG A 570 -3.17 -35.13 40.82
CA ARG A 570 -2.80 -34.18 41.86
C ARG A 570 -3.28 -34.67 43.22
N ASP A 571 -2.55 -34.30 44.25
CA ASP A 571 -3.01 -34.48 45.63
C ASP A 571 -3.89 -33.29 46.00
N ILE A 572 -5.13 -33.56 46.42
CA ILE A 572 -6.14 -32.54 46.69
C ILE A 572 -6.89 -32.84 47.99
N THR A 573 -7.59 -31.84 48.50
CA THR A 573 -8.65 -32.06 49.51
C THR A 573 -9.98 -31.77 48.86
N ILE A 574 -10.86 -32.77 48.84
CA ILE A 574 -12.24 -32.63 48.40
C ILE A 574 -13.12 -32.24 49.59
N PHE A 575 -14.13 -31.42 49.32
CA PHE A 575 -15.12 -30.94 50.25
C PHE A 575 -16.51 -31.12 49.65
N PHE A 576 -17.40 -31.64 50.46
CA PHE A 576 -18.83 -31.67 50.19
C PHE A 576 -19.56 -31.06 51.37
N SER A 577 -20.52 -30.18 51.10
CA SER A 577 -21.52 -29.77 52.08
C SER A 577 -22.92 -29.99 51.55
N ASP A 578 -23.86 -30.38 52.40
CA ASP A 578 -25.27 -30.55 52.06
C ASP A 578 -26.16 -29.96 53.15
N ILE A 579 -27.36 -29.49 52.76
CA ILE A 579 -28.32 -28.92 53.70
C ILE A 579 -29.12 -30.03 54.37
N ARG A 580 -29.19 -29.99 55.69
CA ARG A 580 -29.98 -30.93 56.48
C ARG A 580 -31.46 -30.63 56.37
N GLY A 581 -32.22 -31.64 55.94
CA GLY A 581 -33.69 -31.53 55.86
C GLY A 581 -34.18 -30.58 54.77
N PHE A 582 -33.37 -30.32 53.73
CA PHE A 582 -33.73 -29.42 52.63
C PHE A 582 -35.06 -29.79 51.97
N THR A 583 -35.32 -31.07 51.72
CA THR A 583 -36.59 -31.52 51.14
C THR A 583 -37.79 -31.03 51.96
N THR A 584 -37.78 -31.25 53.27
CA THR A 584 -38.83 -30.81 54.19
C THR A 584 -38.97 -29.29 54.25
N MET A 585 -37.87 -28.56 54.07
CA MET A 585 -37.86 -27.09 54.01
C MET A 585 -38.45 -26.58 52.69
N SER A 586 -38.06 -27.19 51.56
CA SER A 586 -38.53 -26.83 50.22
C SER A 586 -40.02 -27.03 50.01
N GLU A 587 -40.64 -27.99 50.71
CA GLU A 587 -42.09 -28.22 50.70
C GLU A 587 -42.88 -27.13 51.43
N LYS A 588 -42.24 -26.32 52.28
CA LYS A 588 -42.88 -25.31 53.12
C LYS A 588 -42.70 -23.88 52.61
N MET A 589 -41.85 -23.66 51.61
CA MET A 589 -41.52 -22.34 51.04
C MET A 589 -42.08 -22.19 49.63
N GLY A 590 -42.41 -20.96 49.22
CA GLY A 590 -42.74 -20.66 47.82
C GLY A 590 -41.51 -20.86 46.91
N PRO A 591 -41.67 -21.23 45.62
CA PRO A 591 -40.54 -21.45 44.72
C PRO A 591 -39.58 -20.26 44.59
N GLU A 592 -40.10 -19.04 44.49
CA GLU A 592 -39.28 -17.82 44.40
C GLU A 592 -38.53 -17.53 45.70
N GLU A 593 -39.20 -17.72 46.84
CA GLU A 593 -38.66 -17.51 48.17
C GLU A 593 -37.55 -18.53 48.48
N LEU A 594 -37.77 -19.80 48.12
CA LEU A 594 -36.79 -20.87 48.24
C LEU A 594 -35.54 -20.58 47.40
N VAL A 595 -35.71 -20.08 46.17
CA VAL A 595 -34.57 -19.72 45.30
C VAL A 595 -33.79 -18.55 45.89
N GLN A 596 -34.46 -17.52 46.40
CA GLN A 596 -33.78 -16.38 47.03
C GLN A 596 -33.01 -16.81 48.28
N PHE A 597 -33.63 -17.64 49.13
CA PHE A 597 -33.03 -18.19 50.34
C PHE A 597 -31.82 -19.06 50.03
N LEU A 598 -31.95 -19.98 49.07
CA LEU A 598 -30.86 -20.86 48.63
C LEU A 598 -29.72 -20.05 48.01
N ASN A 599 -30.01 -19.04 47.19
CA ASN A 599 -28.98 -18.19 46.59
C ASN A 599 -28.21 -17.39 47.65
N GLN A 600 -28.87 -16.87 48.70
CA GLN A 600 -28.18 -16.18 49.79
C GLN A 600 -27.20 -17.14 50.49
N TYR A 601 -27.66 -18.33 50.87
CA TYR A 601 -26.81 -19.34 51.49
C TYR A 601 -25.64 -19.75 50.60
N LEU A 602 -25.92 -20.15 49.35
CA LEU A 602 -24.88 -20.61 48.42
C LEU A 602 -23.85 -19.50 48.17
N SER A 603 -24.28 -18.23 48.09
CA SER A 603 -23.37 -17.10 47.92
C SER A 603 -22.41 -16.97 49.11
N GLU A 604 -22.94 -16.89 50.33
CA GLU A 604 -22.15 -16.73 51.56
C GLU A 604 -21.16 -17.89 51.78
N MET A 605 -21.61 -19.13 51.54
CA MET A 605 -20.75 -20.31 51.67
C MET A 605 -19.66 -20.36 50.59
N THR A 606 -20.00 -19.96 49.37
CA THR A 606 -19.07 -19.94 48.24
C THR A 606 -18.01 -18.88 48.40
N GLU A 607 -18.38 -17.68 48.88
CA GLU A 607 -17.44 -16.62 49.19
C GLU A 607 -16.37 -17.12 50.17
N ILE A 608 -16.76 -17.79 51.25
CA ILE A 608 -15.82 -18.37 52.21
C ILE A 608 -14.90 -19.38 51.55
N ILE A 609 -15.42 -20.30 50.72
CA ILE A 609 -14.56 -21.27 50.02
C ILE A 609 -13.49 -20.55 49.19
N ILE A 610 -13.87 -19.51 48.44
CA ILE A 610 -12.95 -18.75 47.59
C ILE A 610 -11.93 -17.95 48.42
N GLU A 611 -12.37 -17.31 49.51
CA GLU A 611 -11.49 -16.56 50.43
C GLU A 611 -10.43 -17.45 51.09
N PHE A 612 -10.75 -18.72 51.29
CA PHE A 612 -9.82 -19.74 51.78
C PHE A 612 -9.14 -20.51 50.64
N LYS A 613 -9.07 -19.95 49.43
CA LYS A 613 -8.35 -20.50 48.25
C LYS A 613 -8.92 -21.82 47.69
N GLY A 614 -10.18 -22.13 47.96
CA GLY A 614 -10.87 -23.27 47.38
C GLY A 614 -11.35 -22.97 45.96
N THR A 615 -11.48 -24.03 45.17
CA THR A 615 -12.07 -24.02 43.83
C THR A 615 -13.44 -24.68 43.89
N ILE A 616 -14.49 -23.97 43.46
CA ILE A 616 -15.84 -24.54 43.35
C ILE A 616 -15.89 -25.44 42.12
N ASP A 617 -16.29 -26.70 42.29
CA ASP A 617 -16.52 -27.62 41.19
C ASP A 617 -17.95 -27.44 40.63
N LYS A 618 -18.96 -27.68 41.48
CA LYS A 618 -20.37 -27.52 41.12
C LYS A 618 -21.30 -27.44 42.33
N TYR A 619 -22.51 -26.94 42.09
CA TYR A 619 -23.67 -27.14 42.95
C TYR A 619 -24.45 -28.38 42.51
N MET A 620 -24.89 -29.18 43.46
CA MET A 620 -25.69 -30.39 43.23
C MET A 620 -27.01 -30.26 44.02
N GLY A 621 -27.93 -29.45 43.51
CA GLY A 621 -29.11 -29.04 44.28
C GLY A 621 -28.72 -28.07 45.38
N ASP A 622 -28.90 -28.48 46.63
CA ASP A 622 -28.54 -27.79 47.85
C ASP A 622 -27.09 -28.08 48.33
N ALA A 623 -26.42 -29.04 47.70
CA ALA A 623 -25.06 -29.41 48.05
C ALA A 623 -23.99 -28.61 47.28
N ILE A 624 -22.87 -28.31 47.95
CA ILE A 624 -21.68 -27.67 47.36
C ILE A 624 -20.56 -28.69 47.27
N MET A 625 -19.95 -28.80 46.08
CA MET A 625 -18.71 -29.56 45.86
C MET A 625 -17.56 -28.59 45.56
N ALA A 626 -16.50 -28.67 46.33
CA ALA A 626 -15.31 -27.83 46.19
C ALA A 626 -14.02 -28.60 46.49
N PHE A 627 -12.88 -28.11 46.03
CA PHE A 627 -11.58 -28.72 46.32
C PHE A 627 -10.44 -27.71 46.46
N TRP A 628 -9.37 -28.13 47.14
CA TRP A 628 -8.12 -27.39 47.32
C TRP A 628 -6.94 -28.17 46.74
N GLY A 629 -5.90 -27.46 46.27
CA GLY A 629 -4.70 -28.05 45.66
C GLY A 629 -4.68 -28.06 44.12
N ALA A 630 -5.76 -27.56 43.50
CA ALA A 630 -5.86 -27.35 42.06
C ALA A 630 -6.83 -26.19 41.74
N PRO A 631 -6.71 -25.52 40.57
CA PRO A 631 -5.70 -25.70 39.52
C PRO A 631 -4.30 -25.19 39.91
N VAL A 632 -4.21 -24.37 40.96
CA VAL A 632 -2.95 -23.91 41.55
C VAL A 632 -2.54 -24.89 42.67
N PRO A 633 -1.32 -25.44 42.66
CA PRO A 633 -0.83 -26.26 43.76
C PRO A 633 -0.89 -25.51 45.09
N LEU A 634 -1.39 -26.18 46.14
CA LEU A 634 -1.47 -25.63 47.48
C LEU A 634 -0.96 -26.68 48.45
N GLU A 635 0.18 -26.42 49.09
CA GLU A 635 0.83 -27.37 50.01
C GLU A 635 -0.07 -27.70 51.20
N ASP A 636 -0.62 -26.68 51.86
CA ASP A 636 -1.53 -26.78 53.00
C ASP A 636 -3.01 -27.01 52.61
N HIS A 637 -3.28 -27.67 51.47
CA HIS A 637 -4.63 -27.79 50.93
C HIS A 637 -5.66 -28.39 51.91
N ALA A 638 -5.25 -29.37 52.73
CA ALA A 638 -6.11 -29.97 53.75
C ALA A 638 -6.45 -29.00 54.88
N TYR A 639 -5.48 -28.19 55.31
CA TYR A 639 -5.67 -27.21 56.37
C TYR A 639 -6.61 -26.08 55.94
N TYR A 640 -6.43 -25.57 54.72
CA TYR A 640 -7.33 -24.56 54.15
C TYR A 640 -8.77 -25.08 54.00
N GLY A 641 -8.96 -26.34 53.59
CA GLY A 641 -10.28 -26.96 53.53
C GLY A 641 -10.94 -27.06 54.92
N CYS A 642 -10.20 -27.52 55.93
CA CYS A 642 -10.68 -27.59 57.31
C CYS A 642 -11.06 -26.21 57.87
N ALA A 643 -10.18 -25.21 57.67
CA ALA A 643 -10.43 -23.84 58.09
C ALA A 643 -11.66 -23.22 57.39
N ALA A 644 -11.84 -23.49 56.10
CA ALA A 644 -13.02 -23.05 55.34
C ALA A 644 -14.31 -23.67 55.90
N GLY A 645 -14.32 -24.98 56.20
CA GLY A 645 -15.48 -25.64 56.81
C GLY A 645 -15.85 -25.04 58.18
N LEU A 646 -14.85 -24.78 59.02
CA LEU A 646 -15.07 -24.11 60.32
C LEU A 646 -15.59 -22.67 60.14
N ALA A 647 -15.03 -21.91 59.19
CA ALA A 647 -15.48 -20.57 58.87
C ALA A 647 -16.93 -20.55 58.36
N GLN A 648 -17.32 -21.51 57.52
CA GLN A 648 -18.69 -21.69 57.07
C GLN A 648 -19.65 -21.98 58.23
N MET A 649 -19.27 -22.84 59.18
CA MET A 649 -20.10 -23.09 60.36
C MET A 649 -20.25 -21.84 61.24
N ARG A 650 -19.18 -21.04 61.40
CA ARG A 650 -19.23 -19.75 62.12
C ARG A 650 -20.15 -18.75 61.41
N ARG A 651 -20.06 -18.61 60.07
CA ARG A 651 -20.94 -17.72 59.30
C ARG A 651 -22.39 -18.20 59.30
N LEU A 652 -22.62 -19.51 59.19
CA LEU A 652 -23.95 -20.09 59.27
C LEU A 652 -24.61 -19.82 60.62
N ALA A 653 -23.86 -19.83 61.72
CA ALA A 653 -24.39 -19.44 63.03
C ALA A 653 -24.90 -17.99 63.04
N THR A 654 -24.17 -17.06 62.43
CA THR A 654 -24.63 -15.67 62.26
C THR A 654 -25.85 -15.58 61.34
N LEU A 655 -25.86 -16.29 60.21
CA LEU A 655 -27.00 -16.32 59.28
C LEU A 655 -28.26 -16.88 59.95
N LYS A 656 -28.12 -17.89 60.82
CA LYS A 656 -29.24 -18.44 61.61
C LYS A 656 -29.88 -17.36 62.50
N GLU A 657 -29.08 -16.48 63.11
CA GLU A 657 -29.59 -15.36 63.92
C GLU A 657 -30.29 -14.31 63.05
N GLU A 658 -29.70 -13.97 61.89
CA GLU A 658 -30.29 -13.06 60.90
C GLU A 658 -31.64 -13.60 60.39
N TRP A 659 -31.69 -14.87 59.96
CA TRP A 659 -32.90 -15.55 59.49
C TRP A 659 -33.97 -15.66 60.58
N LYS A 660 -33.57 -15.89 61.83
CA LYS A 660 -34.49 -15.91 62.96
C LYS A 660 -35.19 -14.57 63.17
N SER A 661 -34.50 -13.46 62.92
CA SER A 661 -35.10 -12.11 63.00
C SER A 661 -36.09 -11.83 61.86
N LEU A 662 -36.03 -12.60 60.78
CA LEU A 662 -36.87 -12.49 59.58
C LEU A 662 -37.96 -13.59 59.50
N ASP A 663 -38.14 -14.39 60.55
CA ASP A 663 -39.06 -15.53 60.61
C ASP A 663 -38.81 -16.60 59.51
N LEU A 664 -37.56 -16.71 59.05
CA LEU A 664 -37.15 -17.69 58.05
C LEU A 664 -36.74 -19.04 58.69
N PRO A 665 -36.86 -20.16 57.95
CA PRO A 665 -36.49 -21.48 58.45
C PRO A 665 -35.03 -21.55 58.91
N GLN A 666 -34.82 -22.26 60.02
CA GLN A 666 -33.47 -22.55 60.51
C GLN A 666 -32.88 -23.69 59.70
N MET A 667 -31.69 -23.46 59.14
CA MET A 667 -31.03 -24.39 58.24
C MET A 667 -29.70 -24.83 58.83
N ASP A 668 -29.41 -26.13 58.75
CA ASP A 668 -28.17 -26.71 59.24
C ASP A 668 -27.46 -27.49 58.12
N ILE A 669 -26.16 -27.69 58.22
CA ILE A 669 -25.37 -28.33 57.16
C ILE A 669 -24.50 -29.46 57.70
N GLY A 670 -24.28 -30.47 56.87
CA GLY A 670 -23.24 -31.48 57.06
C GLY A 670 -22.08 -31.16 56.11
N ILE A 671 -20.85 -31.35 56.58
CA ILE A 671 -19.63 -31.16 55.79
C ILE A 671 -18.77 -32.42 55.88
N GLY A 672 -18.29 -32.88 54.73
CA GLY A 672 -17.34 -34.00 54.61
C GLY A 672 -16.07 -33.58 53.88
N LEU A 673 -14.90 -33.84 54.48
CA LEU A 673 -13.61 -33.62 53.83
C LEU A 673 -12.78 -34.90 53.74
N ASN A 674 -12.13 -35.07 52.58
CA ASN A 674 -11.17 -36.15 52.36
C ASN A 674 -9.96 -35.65 51.57
N SER A 675 -8.77 -36.16 51.88
CA SER A 675 -7.52 -35.77 51.23
C SER A 675 -6.89 -36.97 50.52
N GLY A 676 -6.37 -36.76 49.31
CA GLY A 676 -5.68 -37.82 48.58
C GLY A 676 -5.53 -37.54 47.09
N PRO A 677 -4.92 -38.49 46.35
CA PRO A 677 -4.70 -38.34 44.91
C PRO A 677 -6.02 -38.38 44.15
N ALA A 678 -6.18 -37.46 43.20
CA ALA A 678 -7.27 -37.41 42.24
C ALA A 678 -6.75 -36.97 40.87
N VAL A 679 -7.50 -37.25 39.81
CA VAL A 679 -7.25 -36.63 38.50
C VAL A 679 -8.06 -35.34 38.46
N VAL A 680 -7.40 -34.20 38.20
CA VAL A 680 -8.05 -32.88 38.09
C VAL A 680 -7.80 -32.32 36.69
N GLY A 681 -8.85 -31.84 36.03
CA GLY A 681 -8.76 -31.22 34.72
C GLY A 681 -10.13 -31.06 34.05
N ASN A 682 -10.10 -30.72 32.76
CA ASN A 682 -11.31 -30.59 31.95
C ASN A 682 -11.82 -31.97 31.54
N MET A 683 -12.96 -32.36 32.07
CA MET A 683 -13.61 -33.65 31.82
C MET A 683 -14.98 -33.44 31.16
N GLY A 684 -15.41 -34.42 30.36
CA GLY A 684 -16.70 -34.38 29.67
C GLY A 684 -16.57 -34.75 28.21
N SER A 685 -17.46 -34.18 27.38
CA SER A 685 -17.42 -34.35 25.93
C SER A 685 -16.81 -33.10 25.27
N SER A 686 -16.45 -33.20 24.00
CA SER A 686 -16.04 -32.02 23.21
C SER A 686 -17.08 -30.90 23.18
N HIS A 687 -18.35 -31.18 23.49
CA HIS A 687 -19.45 -30.21 23.46
C HIS A 687 -19.79 -29.63 24.84
N ARG A 688 -19.34 -30.28 25.93
CA ARG A 688 -19.59 -29.84 27.30
C ARG A 688 -18.46 -30.37 28.19
N MET A 689 -17.63 -29.47 28.67
CA MET A 689 -16.50 -29.74 29.55
C MET A 689 -16.71 -28.99 30.86
N ASP A 690 -16.46 -29.68 31.98
CA ASP A 690 -16.41 -29.09 33.30
C ASP A 690 -14.99 -29.30 33.87
N TYR A 691 -14.40 -28.26 34.45
CA TYR A 691 -13.13 -28.39 35.19
C TYR A 691 -13.45 -29.03 36.55
N THR A 692 -13.14 -30.31 36.70
CA THR A 692 -13.62 -31.14 37.83
C THR A 692 -12.53 -32.11 38.26
N CYS A 693 -12.78 -32.82 39.36
CA CYS A 693 -11.89 -33.86 39.86
C CYS A 693 -12.59 -35.23 39.86
N MET A 694 -11.83 -36.29 39.56
CA MET A 694 -12.30 -37.68 39.60
C MET A 694 -11.32 -38.58 40.33
N GLY A 695 -11.87 -39.58 41.01
CA GLY A 695 -11.10 -40.57 41.73
C GLY A 695 -11.82 -41.06 42.99
N ASP A 696 -11.26 -42.09 43.58
CA ASP A 696 -11.77 -42.69 44.81
C ASP A 696 -11.76 -41.72 46.00
N THR A 697 -10.81 -40.77 46.01
CA THR A 697 -10.74 -39.65 46.97
C THR A 697 -12.04 -38.84 47.01
N ILE A 698 -12.67 -38.59 45.86
CA ILE A 698 -13.89 -37.78 45.73
C ILE A 698 -15.07 -38.50 46.38
N ASN A 699 -15.21 -39.80 46.08
CA ASN A 699 -16.31 -40.63 46.58
C ASN A 699 -16.30 -40.74 48.11
N LEU A 700 -15.12 -40.80 48.73
CA LEU A 700 -15.03 -40.85 50.19
C LEU A 700 -15.53 -39.54 50.81
N GLY A 701 -15.11 -38.37 50.29
CA GLY A 701 -15.56 -37.07 50.80
C GLY A 701 -17.08 -36.91 50.81
N SER A 702 -17.74 -37.25 49.70
CA SER A 702 -19.21 -37.17 49.59
C SER A 702 -19.93 -38.08 50.59
N ARG A 703 -19.34 -39.24 50.94
CA ARG A 703 -19.94 -40.16 51.90
C ARG A 703 -19.73 -39.72 53.34
N LEU A 704 -18.60 -39.07 53.63
CA LEU A 704 -18.34 -38.48 54.95
C LEU A 704 -19.33 -37.37 55.26
N GLU A 705 -19.69 -36.55 54.27
CA GLU A 705 -20.75 -35.56 54.40
C GLU A 705 -22.05 -36.23 54.90
N GLY A 706 -22.57 -37.21 54.16
CA GLY A 706 -23.83 -37.87 54.52
C GLY A 706 -23.82 -38.60 55.87
N THR A 707 -22.64 -39.04 56.31
CA THR A 707 -22.43 -39.74 57.60
C THR A 707 -22.64 -38.80 58.80
N ASN A 708 -22.53 -37.47 58.62
CA ASN A 708 -22.79 -36.51 59.70
C ASN A 708 -24.19 -36.69 60.32
N LYS A 709 -25.18 -37.12 59.53
CA LYS A 709 -26.56 -37.34 60.00
C LYS A 709 -26.65 -38.46 61.04
N GLU A 710 -25.83 -39.51 60.90
CA GLU A 710 -25.83 -40.68 61.79
C GLU A 710 -25.15 -40.37 63.14
N TYR A 711 -24.07 -39.57 63.12
CA TYR A 711 -23.30 -39.21 64.31
C TYR A 711 -23.74 -37.90 64.97
N GLY A 712 -24.64 -37.14 64.36
CA GLY A 712 -25.11 -35.85 64.88
C GLY A 712 -24.05 -34.74 64.87
N THR A 713 -23.02 -34.87 64.03
CA THR A 713 -21.87 -33.95 63.91
C THR A 713 -22.07 -32.96 62.78
N HIS A 714 -21.24 -31.91 62.65
CA HIS A 714 -21.34 -30.98 61.52
C HIS A 714 -20.23 -31.14 60.48
N ILE A 715 -19.01 -31.48 60.91
CA ILE A 715 -17.86 -31.63 60.01
C ILE A 715 -17.16 -32.94 60.32
N ILE A 716 -17.13 -33.84 59.33
CA ILE A 716 -16.36 -35.08 59.39
C ILE A 716 -15.17 -35.00 58.43
N ILE A 717 -14.01 -35.38 58.93
CA ILE A 717 -12.79 -35.53 58.14
C ILE A 717 -12.29 -36.98 58.18
N SER A 718 -11.74 -37.45 57.06
CA SER A 718 -11.08 -38.75 56.99
C SER A 718 -9.78 -38.80 57.80
N GLU A 719 -9.29 -40.00 58.11
CA GLU A 719 -7.92 -40.19 58.64
C GLU A 719 -6.85 -39.59 57.73
N TYR A 720 -7.04 -39.62 56.41
CA TYR A 720 -6.09 -39.07 55.44
C TYR A 720 -6.02 -37.54 55.51
N THR A 721 -7.14 -36.89 55.80
CA THR A 721 -7.18 -35.45 56.06
C THR A 721 -6.60 -35.16 57.43
N TYR A 722 -7.02 -35.89 58.47
CA TYR A 722 -6.55 -35.72 59.84
C TYR A 722 -5.03 -35.84 59.96
N GLU A 723 -4.41 -36.85 59.35
CA GLU A 723 -2.95 -37.01 59.36
C GLU A 723 -2.18 -35.79 58.80
N LYS A 724 -2.78 -35.06 57.84
CA LYS A 724 -2.19 -33.84 57.28
C LYS A 724 -2.35 -32.61 58.18
N VAL A 725 -3.28 -32.63 59.14
CA VAL A 725 -3.66 -31.44 59.92
C VAL A 725 -3.65 -31.64 61.44
N LYS A 726 -3.34 -32.83 61.95
CA LYS A 726 -3.48 -33.23 63.37
C LYS A 726 -2.79 -32.32 64.37
N ASP A 727 -1.69 -31.66 63.99
CA ASP A 727 -0.95 -30.74 64.85
C ASP A 727 -1.53 -29.31 64.85
N ARG A 728 -2.51 -29.03 63.99
CA ARG A 728 -3.08 -27.70 63.74
C ARG A 728 -4.58 -27.61 63.98
N VAL A 729 -5.27 -28.75 64.14
CA VAL A 729 -6.71 -28.81 64.39
C VAL A 729 -7.04 -29.57 65.66
N ILE A 730 -8.15 -29.21 66.28
CA ILE A 730 -8.77 -29.94 67.37
C ILE A 730 -9.82 -30.85 66.75
N ALA A 731 -9.63 -32.16 66.86
CA ALA A 731 -10.56 -33.15 66.34
C ALA A 731 -10.76 -34.31 67.33
N ARG A 732 -11.92 -34.96 67.27
CA ARG A 732 -12.21 -36.18 68.06
C ARG A 732 -12.46 -37.36 67.14
N GLU A 733 -11.87 -38.50 67.44
CA GLU A 733 -12.17 -39.76 66.73
C GLU A 733 -13.63 -40.14 66.99
N LEU A 734 -14.37 -40.44 65.92
CA LEU A 734 -15.77 -40.85 66.00
C LEU A 734 -15.88 -42.37 65.94
N ASP A 735 -15.35 -42.98 64.89
CA ASP A 735 -15.50 -44.42 64.63
C ASP A 735 -14.55 -44.90 63.52
N LEU A 736 -14.48 -46.22 63.36
CA LEU A 736 -13.83 -46.91 62.24
C LEU A 736 -14.92 -47.48 61.32
N ILE A 737 -15.30 -46.72 60.28
CA ILE A 737 -16.44 -47.07 59.44
C ILE A 737 -16.05 -47.81 58.15
N LYS A 738 -16.87 -48.79 57.77
CA LYS A 738 -16.78 -49.41 56.43
C LYS A 738 -17.68 -48.68 55.46
N VAL A 739 -17.10 -47.76 54.71
CA VAL A 739 -17.82 -46.97 53.70
C VAL A 739 -18.20 -47.86 52.50
N LYS A 740 -19.47 -47.82 52.07
CA LYS A 740 -20.00 -48.68 50.98
C LYS A 740 -19.18 -48.56 49.69
N GLY A 741 -18.44 -49.60 49.31
CA GLY A 741 -17.56 -49.60 48.12
C GLY A 741 -16.06 -49.47 48.44
N LYS A 742 -15.68 -49.36 49.71
CA LYS A 742 -14.31 -49.53 50.21
C LYS A 742 -14.13 -50.91 50.83
N THR A 743 -13.00 -51.55 50.58
CA THR A 743 -12.62 -52.85 51.16
C THR A 743 -11.99 -52.69 52.54
N GLN A 744 -11.18 -51.65 52.75
CA GLN A 744 -10.60 -51.28 54.03
C GLN A 744 -11.49 -50.27 54.77
N PRO A 745 -11.73 -50.45 56.08
CA PRO A 745 -12.42 -49.45 56.88
C PRO A 745 -11.55 -48.19 57.03
N VAL A 746 -12.19 -47.04 57.18
CA VAL A 746 -11.54 -45.73 57.28
C VAL A 746 -11.88 -45.13 58.64
N ARG A 747 -10.88 -44.65 59.38
CA ARG A 747 -11.14 -43.89 60.61
C ARG A 747 -11.66 -42.51 60.27
N ILE A 748 -12.66 -42.06 61.00
CA ILE A 748 -13.27 -40.75 60.81
C ILE A 748 -13.18 -39.93 62.10
N TYR A 749 -12.99 -38.63 61.91
CA TYR A 749 -12.84 -37.67 62.99
C TYR A 749 -13.85 -36.55 62.81
N GLU A 750 -14.44 -36.07 63.90
CA GLU A 750 -15.15 -34.80 63.88
C GLU A 750 -14.14 -33.67 64.07
N LEU A 751 -14.17 -32.71 63.14
CA LEU A 751 -13.40 -31.48 63.25
C LEU A 751 -14.14 -30.50 64.16
N LEU A 752 -13.53 -30.12 65.27
CA LEU A 752 -14.13 -29.25 66.28
C LEU A 752 -13.66 -27.80 66.13
N ASP A 753 -12.36 -27.57 66.03
CA ASP A 753 -11.80 -26.22 65.86
C ASP A 753 -10.35 -26.25 65.33
N LEU A 754 -9.75 -25.07 65.16
CA LEU A 754 -8.30 -24.91 64.96
C LEU A 754 -7.58 -24.83 66.31
N VAL A 755 -6.32 -25.26 66.36
CA VAL A 755 -5.46 -25.09 67.56
C VAL A 755 -5.16 -23.61 67.79
N ASN A 756 -4.99 -22.83 66.72
CA ASN A 756 -4.84 -21.38 66.77
C ASN A 756 -6.02 -20.69 66.08
N GLU A 757 -6.91 -20.06 66.85
CA GLU A 757 -8.07 -19.36 66.29
C GLU A 757 -7.68 -18.17 65.38
N GLU A 758 -6.52 -17.54 65.57
CA GLU A 758 -6.07 -16.42 64.74
C GLU A 758 -5.83 -16.85 63.28
N ASP A 759 -5.56 -18.14 63.04
CA ASP A 759 -5.34 -18.67 61.71
C ASP A 759 -6.57 -18.50 60.81
N LEU A 760 -7.80 -18.49 61.35
CA LEU A 760 -9.01 -18.22 60.56
C LEU A 760 -8.99 -16.81 59.95
N LYS A 761 -8.39 -15.82 60.62
CA LYS A 761 -8.23 -14.47 60.08
C LYS A 761 -7.04 -14.38 59.13
N LEU A 762 -5.94 -15.07 59.44
CA LEU A 762 -4.70 -15.02 58.65
C LEU A 762 -4.80 -15.76 57.31
N LEU A 763 -5.51 -16.89 57.28
CA LEU A 763 -5.70 -17.70 56.07
C LEU A 763 -6.72 -17.07 55.12
N ARG A 764 -7.67 -16.31 55.67
CA ARG A 764 -8.73 -15.63 54.91
C ARG A 764 -8.13 -14.54 54.04
N LYS A 765 -8.25 -14.70 52.72
CA LYS A 765 -7.96 -13.64 51.76
C LYS A 765 -9.27 -12.96 51.37
N PRO A 766 -9.51 -11.69 51.72
CA PRO A 766 -10.73 -11.01 51.32
C PRO A 766 -10.83 -10.97 49.79
N LEU A 767 -12.05 -11.14 49.28
CA LEU A 767 -12.34 -10.96 47.86
C LEU A 767 -11.93 -9.53 47.47
N GLN A 768 -11.00 -9.39 46.52
CA GLN A 768 -10.70 -8.07 45.97
C GLN A 768 -11.96 -7.57 45.27
N ALA A 769 -12.49 -6.43 45.72
CA ALA A 769 -13.55 -5.73 45.01
C ALA A 769 -13.08 -5.53 43.56
N ASN A 770 -13.91 -5.96 42.60
CA ASN A 770 -13.66 -5.84 41.17
C ASN A 770 -13.38 -4.39 40.74
#